data_AF-A0AAD6LPH0-F1
#
_entry.id   AF-A0AAD6LPH0-F1
#
_cell.length_a   1.000
_cell.length_b   1.000
_cell.length_c   1.000
_cell.angle_alpha   90.00
_cell.angle_beta   90.00
_cell.angle_gamma   90.00
#
_symmetry.space_group_name_H-M   'P 1'
#
loop_
_entity.id
_entity.type
_entity.pdbx_description
1 polymer ?
#
loop_
_entity_poly.entity_id
_entity_poly.type
_entity_poly.pdbx_seq_one_letter_code
_entity_poly.pdbx_strand_id
1 'polypeptide(L)'
;MDQLHDHEEDEHEHEVYGGEIPDEGEMDADADMSSRAEEDEYQDPNSKDLEDMKRRLKEIEEEAGALREMQAKVEKEMGAVQDSPGASATQAEKEEVDSRSIYVGNVDYSCTPEEVQQHFQSCGTVNRVTILTDKFGQPKGFAYVEFIEVDAVQNAVLLNESELHGRQLKVSAKRTNVPGMKQYRGRRPSPYGFRSQRAFMPAAFYPAYAKTSMASFKEAENNPETPSSPKKIYKDPDDGRQRYPHCLYFLELLQNANFRNAMAHPGNKELAHRQQFFFWKNYRNNRLKHILPRPLPEPAAAPAAPAPPPPLPVQPVPPVPAATLGMLAASGAVPSPMPYGMPPGSAFGKSDIRSSGSERRKRNTGDGDSSKRKMAGSGNTAAMNALAATNRNFRHAARILGLDSKVEKSLLIPFREIKVECTIPKDDGTLASYIGFRVQHDNARGPMKGGIRYHPEVDPDEVNALAQLMTWKSAVADIPYGGAKGGIGCNPGDLSKSELERLTRVFTQKIHDLIGVHTDVPAPDMGTNAQTMAWILDEYSKFHGHSPAVVTGKPIDLGGSLGREAATGRGVVFATEALLAEHGKSIKGLTFAVQGFGNVGSWAAKIIQERGGKVIAVSDISGAVKNPNGIDIPELIRHKESTCSLKNFQGGDSMDANELLVHECDVLIPCALGGVLNRENAADVKAKFIIEAANHPTDPEADEILAKKGVVVLPDIYANSGGVTVSYFEWVQNIQGFMWDEEQVNKTLQNYMTRAFHNIKVMCQTHDCNLRMGAFTLGVNRVARATLLRGWEA
;
A
#
# COMPACT_ATOMS: atom_id res chain seq x y z
N MET A 1 57.52 41.53 -0.18
CA MET A 1 57.96 40.49 0.77
C MET A 1 57.14 39.24 0.48
N ASP A 2 57.45 38.41 -0.53
CA ASP A 2 58.76 37.89 -1.06
C ASP A 2 59.19 36.64 -0.27
N GLN A 3 59.82 35.57 -0.80
CA GLN A 3 60.26 35.09 -2.14
C GLN A 3 60.89 33.66 -1.95
N LEU A 4 61.02 32.66 -2.85
CA LEU A 4 60.66 32.30 -4.25
C LEU A 4 60.59 30.73 -4.37
N HIS A 5 59.80 30.20 -5.33
CA HIS A 5 60.09 29.05 -6.26
C HIS A 5 60.61 27.66 -5.75
N ASP A 6 60.77 26.59 -6.57
CA ASP A 6 60.75 26.32 -8.05
C ASP A 6 59.82 25.12 -8.41
N HIS A 7 59.06 25.09 -9.54
CA HIS A 7 59.41 24.73 -10.96
C HIS A 7 59.91 23.27 -11.14
N GLU A 8 59.65 22.50 -12.21
CA GLU A 8 59.28 22.71 -13.65
C GLU A 8 58.26 21.60 -14.12
N GLU A 9 57.76 21.46 -15.37
CA GLU A 9 57.04 22.38 -16.30
C GLU A 9 56.33 21.53 -17.44
N ASP A 10 56.02 22.10 -18.62
CA ASP A 10 55.41 21.53 -19.87
C ASP A 10 53.92 21.04 -19.80
N GLU A 11 52.88 21.67 -20.40
CA GLU A 11 52.52 22.06 -21.81
C GLU A 11 51.63 21.01 -22.54
N HIS A 12 50.57 21.31 -23.34
CA HIS A 12 49.93 22.53 -23.92
C HIS A 12 48.37 22.28 -24.07
N GLU A 13 47.45 23.20 -23.75
CA GLU A 13 46.66 24.15 -24.63
C GLU A 13 45.43 23.59 -25.41
N HIS A 14 44.37 24.35 -25.79
CA HIS A 14 43.86 25.69 -25.41
C HIS A 14 42.33 25.86 -25.74
N GLU A 15 41.68 26.79 -25.03
CA GLU A 15 40.60 27.78 -25.36
C GLU A 15 39.41 27.47 -26.32
N VAL A 16 38.16 27.98 -26.17
CA VAL A 16 37.51 29.18 -25.56
C VAL A 16 37.41 30.42 -26.47
N TYR A 17 36.23 31.09 -26.44
CA TYR A 17 35.81 32.52 -26.61
C TYR A 17 34.27 32.49 -26.92
N GLY A 18 33.39 33.48 -26.70
CA GLY A 18 33.45 34.95 -26.75
C GLY A 18 32.85 35.46 -28.08
N GLY A 19 32.10 36.57 -28.23
CA GLY A 19 31.53 37.53 -27.27
C GLY A 19 31.20 38.89 -27.96
N GLU A 20 29.94 39.34 -27.89
CA GLU A 20 29.40 40.71 -28.17
C GLU A 20 29.35 41.30 -29.61
N ILE A 21 28.10 41.60 -30.08
CA ILE A 21 27.51 42.89 -30.57
C ILE A 21 28.45 43.89 -31.30
N PRO A 22 28.15 44.39 -32.53
CA PRO A 22 26.95 45.22 -32.90
C PRO A 22 26.28 44.82 -34.26
N ASP A 23 25.60 45.59 -35.13
CA ASP A 23 25.38 47.06 -35.32
C ASP A 23 24.13 47.43 -36.22
N GLU A 24 23.98 48.71 -36.62
CA GLU A 24 23.01 49.32 -37.60
C GLU A 24 23.12 48.79 -39.06
N GLY A 25 22.25 49.05 -40.07
CA GLY A 25 21.03 49.88 -40.22
C GLY A 25 20.53 49.96 -41.71
N GLU A 26 19.60 50.89 -42.01
CA GLU A 26 19.13 51.40 -43.34
C GLU A 26 18.31 50.55 -44.38
N MET A 27 17.05 51.00 -44.59
CA MET A 27 16.39 51.44 -45.85
C MET A 27 15.97 50.52 -47.05
N ASP A 28 14.69 50.72 -47.44
CA ASP A 28 14.12 50.97 -48.79
C ASP A 28 14.13 49.88 -49.91
N ALA A 29 13.14 49.80 -50.83
CA ALA A 29 11.77 50.35 -50.90
C ALA A 29 10.89 49.71 -52.03
N ASP A 30 9.59 50.01 -52.00
CA ASP A 30 8.63 50.20 -53.12
C ASP A 30 8.09 49.08 -54.06
N ALA A 31 6.92 49.42 -54.63
CA ALA A 31 6.12 48.83 -55.72
C ALA A 31 5.46 47.44 -55.48
N ASP A 32 4.13 47.23 -55.43
CA ASP A 32 2.90 47.83 -56.02
C ASP A 32 2.39 47.18 -57.34
N MET A 33 1.05 47.15 -57.48
CA MET A 33 0.24 46.73 -58.64
C MET A 33 0.26 45.25 -59.08
N SER A 34 -0.78 44.70 -59.73
CA SER A 34 -2.22 45.05 -59.71
C SER A 34 -3.07 43.90 -60.29
N SER A 35 -4.38 43.99 -60.09
CA SER A 35 -5.46 43.18 -60.67
C SER A 35 -5.28 42.58 -62.08
N ARG A 36 -5.73 41.32 -62.21
CA ARG A 36 -6.98 41.01 -62.95
C ARG A 36 -7.55 39.65 -62.55
N ALA A 37 -8.86 39.50 -62.71
CA ALA A 37 -9.57 38.23 -62.62
C ALA A 37 -10.08 37.86 -64.01
N GLU A 38 -10.15 36.56 -64.29
CA GLU A 38 -10.97 35.96 -65.33
C GLU A 38 -11.52 34.64 -64.76
N GLU A 39 -12.80 34.38 -65.03
CA GLU A 39 -13.54 33.23 -64.53
C GLU A 39 -13.53 32.11 -65.59
N ASP A 40 -13.31 30.87 -65.18
CA ASP A 40 -13.57 29.70 -66.03
C ASP A 40 -14.11 28.55 -65.14
N GLU A 41 -15.34 28.12 -65.39
CA GLU A 41 -16.00 27.05 -64.63
C GLU A 41 -15.49 25.67 -65.07
N TYR A 42 -14.73 24.99 -64.22
CA TYR A 42 -14.56 23.53 -64.32
C TYR A 42 -15.41 22.81 -63.28
N GLN A 43 -16.54 22.27 -63.73
CA GLN A 43 -17.49 21.51 -62.91
C GLN A 43 -16.91 20.12 -62.56
N ASP A 44 -16.55 19.90 -61.29
CA ASP A 44 -16.21 18.58 -60.77
C ASP A 44 -17.49 17.70 -60.69
N PRO A 45 -17.55 16.57 -61.43
CA PRO A 45 -18.73 15.71 -61.45
C PRO A 45 -18.99 14.97 -60.12
N ASN A 46 -18.09 15.06 -59.13
CA ASN A 46 -18.20 14.34 -57.86
C ASN A 46 -18.78 15.19 -56.70
N SER A 47 -19.14 16.46 -56.95
CA SER A 47 -19.68 17.37 -55.93
C SER A 47 -20.94 16.84 -55.24
N LYS A 48 -21.84 16.22 -56.02
CA LYS A 48 -23.17 15.79 -55.57
C LYS A 48 -23.12 14.61 -54.58
N ASP A 49 -22.25 13.64 -54.81
CA ASP A 49 -22.06 12.50 -53.90
C ASP A 49 -21.36 12.95 -52.60
N LEU A 50 -20.53 14.00 -52.68
CA LEU A 50 -19.92 14.65 -51.51
C LEU A 50 -20.94 15.45 -50.68
N GLU A 51 -21.92 16.09 -51.31
CA GLU A 51 -23.06 16.72 -50.63
C GLU A 51 -24.03 15.70 -50.04
N ASP A 52 -24.32 14.60 -50.74
CA ASP A 52 -25.15 13.50 -50.23
C ASP A 52 -24.49 12.78 -49.04
N MET A 53 -23.17 12.57 -49.06
CA MET A 53 -22.44 12.07 -47.88
C MET A 53 -22.44 13.08 -46.72
N LYS A 54 -22.25 14.38 -46.97
CA LYS A 54 -22.35 15.41 -45.92
C LYS A 54 -23.75 15.48 -45.31
N ARG A 55 -24.80 15.34 -46.13
CA ARG A 55 -26.19 15.29 -45.66
C ARG A 55 -26.43 14.06 -44.79
N ARG A 56 -26.00 12.87 -45.24
CA ARG A 56 -26.09 11.63 -44.44
C ARG A 56 -25.31 11.71 -43.13
N LEU A 57 -24.11 12.31 -43.12
CA LEU A 57 -23.35 12.53 -41.89
C LEU A 57 -24.10 13.45 -40.92
N LYS A 58 -24.71 14.53 -41.42
CA LYS A 58 -25.53 15.44 -40.61
C LYS A 58 -26.82 14.78 -40.09
N GLU A 59 -27.48 13.96 -40.91
CA GLU A 59 -28.63 13.14 -40.51
C GLU A 59 -28.23 12.16 -39.39
N ILE A 60 -27.08 11.49 -39.51
CA ILE A 60 -26.52 10.60 -38.48
C ILE A 60 -26.11 11.36 -37.20
N GLU A 61 -25.54 12.56 -37.31
CA GLU A 61 -25.23 13.41 -36.15
C GLU A 61 -26.49 13.92 -35.44
N GLU A 62 -27.55 14.24 -36.17
CA GLU A 62 -28.86 14.64 -35.62
C GLU A 62 -29.59 13.44 -34.97
N GLU A 63 -29.55 12.25 -35.58
CA GLU A 63 -30.04 11.02 -34.96
C GLU A 63 -29.24 10.64 -33.71
N ALA A 64 -27.90 10.73 -33.74
CA ALA A 64 -27.05 10.49 -32.58
C ALA A 64 -27.24 11.53 -31.47
N GLY A 65 -27.55 12.78 -31.84
CA GLY A 65 -27.96 13.85 -30.93
C GLY A 65 -29.31 13.54 -30.26
N ALA A 66 -30.30 13.14 -31.03
CA ALA A 66 -31.62 12.74 -30.54
C ALA A 66 -31.55 11.48 -29.64
N LEU A 67 -30.73 10.49 -30.02
CA LEU A 67 -30.44 9.30 -29.20
C LEU A 67 -29.77 9.67 -27.87
N ARG A 68 -28.79 10.60 -27.88
CA ARG A 68 -28.18 11.12 -26.64
C ARG A 68 -29.18 11.89 -25.78
N GLU A 69 -30.04 12.70 -26.36
CA GLU A 69 -31.04 13.44 -25.58
C GLU A 69 -32.14 12.53 -25.02
N MET A 70 -32.50 11.47 -25.76
CA MET A 70 -33.40 10.41 -25.29
C MET A 70 -32.75 9.57 -24.19
N GLN A 71 -31.47 9.19 -24.33
CA GLN A 71 -30.69 8.53 -23.27
C GLN A 71 -30.59 9.43 -22.02
N ALA A 72 -30.29 10.72 -22.17
CA ALA A 72 -30.22 11.66 -21.04
C ALA A 72 -31.59 11.90 -20.36
N LYS A 73 -32.71 11.76 -21.09
CA LYS A 73 -34.06 11.74 -20.51
C LYS A 73 -34.31 10.45 -19.74
N VAL A 74 -33.94 9.29 -20.30
CA VAL A 74 -34.02 7.99 -19.62
C VAL A 74 -33.16 7.95 -18.35
N GLU A 75 -31.89 8.40 -18.39
CA GLU A 75 -31.04 8.52 -17.19
C GLU A 75 -31.66 9.45 -16.13
N LYS A 76 -32.34 10.52 -16.54
CA LYS A 76 -32.95 11.49 -15.64
C LYS A 76 -34.27 11.00 -15.03
N GLU A 77 -35.00 10.12 -15.70
CA GLU A 77 -36.20 9.45 -15.16
C GLU A 77 -35.81 8.23 -14.30
N MET A 78 -34.79 7.46 -14.70
CA MET A 78 -34.20 6.39 -13.89
C MET A 78 -33.46 6.91 -12.65
N GLY A 79 -32.96 8.15 -12.67
CA GLY A 79 -32.25 8.80 -11.56
C GLY A 79 -33.05 8.98 -10.26
N ALA A 80 -34.35 8.65 -10.26
CA ALA A 80 -35.20 8.62 -9.07
C ALA A 80 -35.11 7.31 -8.26
N VAL A 81 -34.52 6.24 -8.82
CA VAL A 81 -34.32 4.95 -8.13
C VAL A 81 -32.87 4.50 -8.29
N GLN A 82 -32.01 4.94 -7.36
CA GLN A 82 -30.63 4.46 -7.27
C GLN A 82 -30.58 3.20 -6.40
N ASP A 83 -30.02 2.13 -6.94
CA ASP A 83 -29.62 0.95 -6.16
C ASP A 83 -28.12 0.68 -6.31
N SER A 84 -27.49 0.19 -5.24
CA SER A 84 -26.03 0.10 -5.13
C SER A 84 -25.56 -1.36 -5.09
N PRO A 85 -24.59 -1.78 -5.92
CA PRO A 85 -24.13 -3.16 -5.99
C PRO A 85 -23.27 -3.55 -4.77
N GLY A 86 -23.92 -3.79 -3.63
CA GLY A 86 -23.26 -4.15 -2.37
C GLY A 86 -24.20 -4.43 -1.19
N ALA A 87 -25.47 -4.01 -1.25
CA ALA A 87 -26.43 -4.28 -0.17
C ALA A 87 -26.85 -5.77 -0.12
N SER A 88 -27.17 -6.26 1.09
CA SER A 88 -27.89 -7.52 1.24
C SER A 88 -29.36 -7.30 0.89
N ALA A 89 -29.69 -7.34 -0.41
CA ALA A 89 -31.03 -7.12 -0.93
C ALA A 89 -32.10 -7.85 -0.12
N THR A 90 -33.20 -7.19 0.21
CA THR A 90 -34.26 -7.74 1.05
C THR A 90 -34.96 -8.92 0.37
N GLN A 91 -35.76 -9.67 1.13
CA GLN A 91 -36.51 -10.78 0.54
C GLN A 91 -37.51 -10.30 -0.53
N ALA A 92 -38.09 -9.11 -0.35
CA ALA A 92 -38.99 -8.50 -1.34
C ALA A 92 -38.26 -8.17 -2.64
N GLU A 93 -37.12 -7.45 -2.57
CA GLU A 93 -36.29 -7.14 -3.77
C GLU A 93 -35.86 -8.41 -4.52
N LYS A 94 -35.53 -9.49 -3.80
CA LYS A 94 -35.16 -10.78 -4.41
C LYS A 94 -36.34 -11.46 -5.10
N GLU A 95 -37.52 -11.43 -4.49
CA GLU A 95 -38.75 -11.98 -5.10
C GLU A 95 -39.18 -11.15 -6.31
N GLU A 96 -38.99 -9.83 -6.28
CA GLU A 96 -39.24 -8.91 -7.38
C GLU A 96 -38.27 -9.15 -8.55
N VAL A 97 -36.94 -9.18 -8.29
CA VAL A 97 -35.90 -9.48 -9.29
C VAL A 97 -36.06 -10.90 -9.86
N ASP A 98 -36.45 -11.88 -9.05
CA ASP A 98 -36.77 -13.22 -9.55
C ASP A 98 -38.01 -13.20 -10.47
N SER A 99 -39.02 -12.36 -10.20
CA SER A 99 -40.22 -12.27 -11.04
C SER A 99 -39.98 -11.68 -12.44
N ARG A 100 -38.99 -10.77 -12.57
CA ARG A 100 -38.52 -10.19 -13.86
C ARG A 100 -37.41 -10.99 -14.54
N SER A 101 -37.14 -12.23 -14.10
CA SER A 101 -36.02 -13.05 -14.60
C SER A 101 -36.45 -14.36 -15.26
N ILE A 102 -35.68 -14.78 -16.28
CA ILE A 102 -35.70 -16.13 -16.86
C ILE A 102 -34.43 -16.92 -16.53
N TYR A 103 -34.56 -18.24 -16.54
CA TYR A 103 -33.48 -19.21 -16.65
C TYR A 103 -33.40 -19.71 -18.10
N VAL A 104 -32.19 -19.70 -18.67
CA VAL A 104 -31.88 -20.18 -20.01
C VAL A 104 -30.86 -21.32 -19.90
N GLY A 105 -31.29 -22.55 -20.13
CA GLY A 105 -30.43 -23.75 -20.14
C GLY A 105 -29.99 -24.17 -21.54
N ASN A 106 -28.94 -24.99 -21.62
CA ASN A 106 -28.32 -25.47 -22.87
C ASN A 106 -27.73 -24.35 -23.75
N VAL A 107 -27.33 -23.24 -23.14
CA VAL A 107 -26.50 -22.19 -23.75
C VAL A 107 -25.15 -22.82 -24.15
N ASP A 108 -24.59 -22.44 -25.30
CA ASP A 108 -23.30 -22.99 -25.72
C ASP A 108 -22.12 -22.51 -24.85
N TYR A 109 -21.07 -23.32 -24.77
CA TYR A 109 -19.87 -23.02 -23.99
C TYR A 109 -18.96 -21.94 -24.62
N SER A 110 -19.18 -21.57 -25.89
CA SER A 110 -18.52 -20.44 -26.57
C SER A 110 -19.29 -19.12 -26.49
N CYS A 111 -20.55 -19.15 -26.05
CA CYS A 111 -21.49 -18.05 -26.23
C CYS A 111 -21.24 -16.89 -25.25
N THR A 112 -21.31 -15.66 -25.75
CA THR A 112 -21.05 -14.42 -24.99
C THR A 112 -22.32 -13.88 -24.31
N PRO A 113 -22.21 -13.12 -23.20
CA PRO A 113 -23.36 -12.43 -22.60
C PRO A 113 -24.10 -11.52 -23.60
N GLU A 114 -23.37 -10.91 -24.52
CA GLU A 114 -23.87 -9.99 -25.55
C GLU A 114 -24.71 -10.70 -26.62
N GLU A 115 -24.30 -11.89 -27.07
CA GLU A 115 -25.10 -12.76 -27.96
C GLU A 115 -26.42 -13.18 -27.30
N VAL A 116 -26.36 -13.60 -26.04
CA VAL A 116 -27.57 -13.94 -25.26
C VAL A 116 -28.46 -12.71 -25.07
N GLN A 117 -27.89 -11.51 -24.88
CA GLN A 117 -28.66 -10.27 -24.77
C GLN A 117 -29.39 -9.94 -26.07
N GLN A 118 -28.71 -10.03 -27.23
CA GLN A 118 -29.33 -9.80 -28.54
C GLN A 118 -30.47 -10.80 -28.81
N HIS A 119 -30.28 -12.08 -28.50
CA HIS A 119 -31.29 -13.14 -28.71
C HIS A 119 -32.60 -12.90 -27.95
N PHE A 120 -32.54 -12.26 -26.78
CA PHE A 120 -33.73 -11.93 -25.96
C PHE A 120 -34.19 -10.47 -26.08
N GLN A 121 -33.47 -9.62 -26.82
CA GLN A 121 -33.81 -8.20 -27.00
C GLN A 121 -35.19 -8.00 -27.66
N SER A 122 -35.64 -8.93 -28.50
CA SER A 122 -36.97 -8.91 -29.12
C SER A 122 -38.12 -9.23 -28.16
N CYS A 123 -37.84 -9.73 -26.95
CA CYS A 123 -38.86 -10.04 -25.94
C CYS A 123 -39.13 -8.87 -24.98
N GLY A 124 -38.15 -7.97 -24.82
CA GLY A 124 -38.21 -6.77 -23.98
C GLY A 124 -36.81 -6.28 -23.59
N THR A 125 -36.73 -5.12 -22.95
CA THR A 125 -35.46 -4.51 -22.55
C THR A 125 -34.76 -5.35 -21.47
N VAL A 126 -33.63 -5.97 -21.84
CA VAL A 126 -32.78 -6.74 -20.93
C VAL A 126 -32.02 -5.79 -19.99
N ASN A 127 -32.24 -5.92 -18.69
CA ASN A 127 -31.48 -5.24 -17.64
C ASN A 127 -30.08 -5.88 -17.47
N ARG A 128 -30.02 -7.22 -17.45
CA ARG A 128 -28.78 -7.95 -17.16
C ARG A 128 -28.80 -9.38 -17.71
N VAL A 129 -27.67 -9.82 -18.28
CA VAL A 129 -27.36 -11.23 -18.54
C VAL A 129 -26.33 -11.73 -17.51
N THR A 130 -26.42 -12.99 -17.08
CA THR A 130 -25.41 -13.63 -16.23
C THR A 130 -25.30 -15.11 -16.59
N ILE A 131 -24.26 -15.45 -17.37
CA ILE A 131 -23.85 -16.83 -17.65
C ILE A 131 -23.11 -17.37 -16.41
N LEU A 132 -23.50 -18.54 -15.89
CA LEU A 132 -22.80 -19.11 -14.74
C LEU A 132 -21.56 -19.89 -15.16
N THR A 133 -20.44 -19.57 -14.55
CA THR A 133 -19.17 -20.30 -14.68
C THR A 133 -18.92 -21.25 -13.50
N ASP A 134 -17.94 -22.14 -13.64
CA ASP A 134 -17.41 -22.94 -12.53
C ASP A 134 -16.19 -22.29 -11.87
N LYS A 135 -15.69 -22.91 -10.80
CA LYS A 135 -14.52 -22.44 -10.01
C LYS A 135 -13.24 -22.27 -10.83
N PHE A 136 -13.21 -22.77 -12.06
CA PHE A 136 -12.11 -22.68 -13.03
C PHE A 136 -12.44 -21.76 -14.23
N GLY A 137 -13.47 -20.92 -14.12
CA GLY A 137 -13.85 -19.92 -15.15
C GLY A 137 -14.66 -20.46 -16.33
N GLN A 138 -14.75 -21.77 -16.54
CA GLN A 138 -15.50 -22.36 -17.66
C GLN A 138 -17.02 -22.23 -17.48
N PRO A 139 -17.79 -21.86 -18.52
CA PRO A 139 -19.25 -21.75 -18.45
C PRO A 139 -19.95 -23.10 -18.20
N LYS A 140 -21.09 -23.08 -17.52
CA LYS A 140 -21.88 -24.27 -17.14
C LYS A 140 -22.99 -24.63 -18.13
N GLY A 141 -23.07 -23.93 -19.25
CA GLY A 141 -24.10 -24.14 -20.28
C GLY A 141 -25.50 -23.66 -19.86
N PHE A 142 -25.57 -22.68 -18.96
CA PHE A 142 -26.80 -21.98 -18.61
C PHE A 142 -26.56 -20.55 -18.14
N ALA A 143 -27.57 -19.70 -18.31
CA ALA A 143 -27.58 -18.30 -17.96
C ALA A 143 -28.88 -17.91 -17.25
N TYR A 144 -28.83 -16.76 -16.56
CA TYR A 144 -30.02 -16.00 -16.20
C TYR A 144 -30.07 -14.72 -17.03
N VAL A 145 -31.28 -14.31 -17.43
CA VAL A 145 -31.54 -13.03 -18.08
C VAL A 145 -32.61 -12.32 -17.27
N GLU A 146 -32.35 -11.06 -16.93
CA GLU A 146 -33.21 -10.19 -16.16
C GLU A 146 -33.71 -9.07 -17.09
N PHE A 147 -35.02 -8.83 -17.11
CA PHE A 147 -35.65 -7.77 -17.90
C PHE A 147 -36.05 -6.59 -17.01
N ILE A 148 -36.23 -5.41 -17.59
CA ILE A 148 -36.85 -4.27 -16.89
C ILE A 148 -38.35 -4.56 -16.68
N GLU A 149 -39.02 -5.01 -17.73
CA GLU A 149 -40.46 -5.31 -17.77
C GLU A 149 -40.75 -6.75 -17.32
N VAL A 150 -41.80 -6.95 -16.51
CA VAL A 150 -42.23 -8.29 -16.06
C VAL A 150 -42.86 -9.09 -17.21
N ASP A 151 -43.59 -8.43 -18.12
CA ASP A 151 -44.24 -9.10 -19.25
C ASP A 151 -43.24 -9.67 -20.28
N ALA A 152 -42.01 -9.14 -20.33
CA ALA A 152 -40.95 -9.69 -21.17
C ALA A 152 -40.58 -11.14 -20.80
N VAL A 153 -40.79 -11.56 -19.54
CA VAL A 153 -40.61 -12.95 -19.10
C VAL A 153 -41.60 -13.88 -19.80
N GLN A 154 -42.84 -13.44 -20.05
CA GLN A 154 -43.83 -14.24 -20.77
C GLN A 154 -43.42 -14.41 -22.24
N ASN A 155 -43.03 -13.30 -22.89
CA ASN A 155 -42.53 -13.30 -24.26
C ASN A 155 -41.28 -14.18 -24.45
N ALA A 156 -40.34 -14.14 -23.51
CA ALA A 156 -39.10 -14.92 -23.60
C ALA A 156 -39.32 -16.43 -23.37
N VAL A 157 -40.33 -16.83 -22.58
CA VAL A 157 -40.72 -18.25 -22.44
C VAL A 157 -41.28 -18.82 -23.76
N LEU A 158 -41.85 -17.98 -24.64
CA LEU A 158 -42.24 -18.39 -26.00
C LEU A 158 -41.03 -18.67 -26.92
N LEU A 159 -39.83 -18.22 -26.56
CA LEU A 159 -38.58 -18.58 -27.25
C LEU A 159 -37.89 -19.84 -26.68
N ASN A 160 -38.58 -20.64 -25.86
CA ASN A 160 -38.10 -21.99 -25.55
C ASN A 160 -37.96 -22.81 -26.86
N GLU A 161 -36.89 -23.62 -26.95
CA GLU A 161 -36.47 -24.39 -28.14
C GLU A 161 -35.98 -23.55 -29.33
N SER A 162 -35.82 -22.22 -29.18
CA SER A 162 -35.08 -21.39 -30.15
C SER A 162 -33.61 -21.80 -30.25
N GLU A 163 -33.02 -21.69 -31.44
CA GLU A 163 -31.65 -22.13 -31.72
C GLU A 163 -30.63 -20.99 -31.55
N LEU A 164 -29.57 -21.24 -30.77
CA LEU A 164 -28.40 -20.36 -30.63
C LEU A 164 -27.13 -21.22 -30.72
N HIS A 165 -26.19 -20.85 -31.61
CA HIS A 165 -24.95 -21.59 -31.88
C HIS A 165 -25.16 -23.11 -32.14
N GLY A 166 -26.19 -23.47 -32.91
CA GLY A 166 -26.51 -24.87 -33.23
C GLY A 166 -27.15 -25.66 -32.08
N ARG A 167 -27.59 -25.00 -31.00
CA ARG A 167 -28.15 -25.63 -29.80
C ARG A 167 -29.50 -25.01 -29.45
N GLN A 168 -30.49 -25.85 -29.23
CA GLN A 168 -31.82 -25.43 -28.78
C GLN A 168 -31.76 -24.97 -27.31
N LEU A 169 -32.08 -23.70 -27.07
CA LEU A 169 -32.14 -23.10 -25.75
C LEU A 169 -33.37 -23.57 -24.98
N LYS A 170 -33.21 -23.84 -23.69
CA LYS A 170 -34.29 -24.23 -22.79
C LYS A 170 -34.68 -23.06 -21.90
N VAL A 171 -35.75 -22.36 -22.24
CA VAL A 171 -36.17 -21.13 -21.56
C VAL A 171 -37.30 -21.42 -20.57
N SER A 172 -37.21 -20.85 -19.37
CA SER A 172 -38.27 -20.94 -18.35
C SER A 172 -38.17 -19.78 -17.36
N ALA A 173 -39.30 -19.30 -16.83
CA ALA A 173 -39.29 -18.31 -15.76
C ALA A 173 -38.48 -18.78 -14.53
N LYS A 174 -37.72 -17.87 -13.93
CA LYS A 174 -36.91 -18.16 -12.73
C LYS A 174 -37.84 -18.47 -11.55
N ARG A 175 -37.50 -19.49 -10.77
CA ARG A 175 -38.34 -19.95 -9.65
C ARG A 175 -37.93 -19.25 -8.36
N THR A 176 -38.82 -18.43 -7.80
CA THR A 176 -38.68 -17.85 -6.46
C THR A 176 -38.51 -18.95 -5.42
N ASN A 177 -37.50 -18.80 -4.55
CA ASN A 177 -37.04 -19.87 -3.66
C ASN A 177 -37.74 -19.83 -2.29
N VAL A 178 -39.08 -19.86 -2.31
CA VAL A 178 -39.95 -19.60 -1.14
C VAL A 178 -39.69 -20.59 0.02
N PRO A 179 -39.24 -20.12 1.22
CA PRO A 179 -38.92 -20.99 2.35
C PRO A 179 -40.14 -21.62 3.06
N GLY A 180 -40.80 -22.58 2.42
CA GLY A 180 -41.90 -23.33 3.04
C GLY A 180 -42.31 -24.63 2.34
N MET A 181 -42.19 -24.71 1.01
CA MET A 181 -42.84 -25.77 0.22
C MET A 181 -41.97 -27.02 -0.04
N LYS A 182 -41.37 -27.61 1.00
CA LYS A 182 -40.65 -28.89 0.89
C LYS A 182 -41.62 -30.08 0.74
N GLN A 183 -42.12 -30.32 -0.48
CA GLN A 183 -42.83 -31.57 -0.79
C GLN A 183 -41.93 -32.79 -0.54
N TYR A 184 -42.37 -33.69 0.33
CA TYR A 184 -41.61 -34.82 0.84
C TYR A 184 -41.54 -35.97 -0.17
N ARG A 185 -40.68 -35.88 -1.20
CA ARG A 185 -40.41 -37.02 -2.09
C ARG A 185 -39.51 -38.06 -1.40
N GLY A 186 -40.17 -39.04 -0.77
CA GLY A 186 -39.52 -40.17 -0.11
C GLY A 186 -38.58 -40.95 -1.04
N ARG A 187 -37.40 -41.29 -0.55
CA ARG A 187 -36.33 -41.97 -1.29
C ARG A 187 -36.66 -43.45 -1.47
N ARG A 188 -37.19 -43.86 -2.63
CA ARG A 188 -37.28 -45.29 -2.98
C ARG A 188 -35.87 -45.90 -3.13
N PRO A 189 -35.63 -47.13 -2.62
CA PRO A 189 -34.40 -47.86 -2.94
C PRO A 189 -34.41 -48.31 -4.40
N SER A 190 -33.23 -48.38 -5.02
CA SER A 190 -33.01 -49.10 -6.29
C SER A 190 -32.00 -50.22 -6.06
N PRO A 191 -32.22 -51.45 -6.59
CA PRO A 191 -31.36 -52.60 -6.32
C PRO A 191 -30.09 -52.62 -7.20
N TYR A 192 -29.26 -53.65 -6.99
CA TYR A 192 -27.90 -53.85 -7.53
C TYR A 192 -26.86 -52.85 -6.95
N GLY A 193 -25.73 -53.30 -6.42
CA GLY A 193 -25.30 -54.66 -6.11
C GLY A 193 -23.93 -54.67 -5.43
N PHE A 194 -23.70 -55.59 -4.49
CA PHE A 194 -22.41 -55.71 -3.79
C PHE A 194 -21.29 -56.11 -4.76
N ARG A 195 -20.13 -55.44 -4.66
CA ARG A 195 -18.84 -56.04 -4.98
C ARG A 195 -17.77 -55.55 -4.01
N SER A 196 -17.02 -56.51 -3.46
CA SER A 196 -15.93 -56.30 -2.53
C SER A 196 -14.57 -56.31 -3.25
N GLN A 197 -13.48 -56.18 -2.47
CA GLN A 197 -12.09 -55.86 -2.84
C GLN A 197 -11.80 -54.34 -2.85
N ARG A 198 -10.67 -53.86 -2.31
CA ARG A 198 -9.55 -54.56 -1.64
C ARG A 198 -8.98 -53.66 -0.53
N ALA A 199 -8.47 -54.25 0.54
CA ALA A 199 -7.79 -53.48 1.59
C ALA A 199 -6.45 -52.93 1.05
N PHE A 200 -6.18 -51.65 1.30
CA PHE A 200 -4.92 -51.00 0.95
C PHE A 200 -3.93 -51.16 2.10
N MET A 201 -2.78 -51.80 1.86
CA MET A 201 -1.72 -51.91 2.88
C MET A 201 -0.85 -50.65 2.87
N PRO A 202 -0.44 -50.13 4.04
CA PRO A 202 0.56 -49.08 4.11
C PRO A 202 1.94 -49.61 3.70
N ALA A 203 2.75 -48.77 3.05
CA ALA A 203 4.14 -49.09 2.74
C ALA A 203 5.01 -49.18 4.01
N ALA A 204 6.11 -49.92 3.93
CA ALA A 204 6.85 -50.37 5.10
C ALA A 204 7.60 -49.26 5.87
N PHE A 205 7.59 -49.38 7.21
CA PHE A 205 8.58 -48.76 8.09
C PHE A 205 9.99 -49.26 7.75
N TYR A 206 10.98 -48.37 7.86
CA TYR A 206 12.36 -48.73 8.18
C TYR A 206 12.76 -48.06 9.52
N PRO A 207 13.64 -48.68 10.32
CA PRO A 207 13.72 -48.41 11.75
C PRO A 207 14.60 -47.20 12.11
N ALA A 208 14.30 -46.60 13.26
CA ALA A 208 15.16 -45.59 13.87
C ALA A 208 16.48 -46.21 14.37
N TYR A 209 17.60 -45.57 14.04
CA TYR A 209 18.88 -45.87 14.69
C TYR A 209 19.00 -45.17 16.06
N ALA A 210 19.75 -45.81 16.96
CA ALA A 210 19.59 -45.60 18.38
C ALA A 210 20.22 -44.30 18.93
N LYS A 211 19.65 -43.86 20.05
CA LYS A 211 20.19 -42.86 20.97
C LYS A 211 21.68 -43.12 21.25
N THR A 212 22.50 -42.08 21.23
CA THR A 212 23.68 -41.95 22.10
C THR A 212 23.49 -40.71 22.96
N SER A 213 23.94 -40.75 24.21
CA SER A 213 23.51 -39.84 25.28
C SER A 213 24.16 -38.45 25.25
N MET A 214 23.43 -37.44 25.74
CA MET A 214 23.99 -36.16 26.17
C MET A 214 24.76 -36.34 27.50
N ALA A 215 25.86 -37.10 27.46
CA ALA A 215 26.64 -37.50 28.65
C ALA A 215 28.16 -37.44 28.42
N SER A 216 28.64 -36.41 27.73
CA SER A 216 30.08 -36.14 27.52
C SER A 216 30.45 -34.65 27.50
N PHE A 217 29.49 -33.74 27.64
CA PHE A 217 29.68 -32.28 27.62
C PHE A 217 29.66 -31.62 29.01
N LYS A 218 30.09 -32.35 30.05
CA LYS A 218 30.15 -31.85 31.44
C LYS A 218 31.47 -32.09 32.19
N GLU A 219 32.50 -32.62 31.52
CA GLU A 219 33.83 -32.86 32.10
C GLU A 219 34.93 -32.14 31.30
N ALA A 220 34.66 -30.90 30.86
CA ALA A 220 35.60 -30.06 30.11
C ALA A 220 35.74 -28.62 30.66
N GLU A 221 35.08 -28.28 31.79
CA GLU A 221 35.14 -26.93 32.38
C GLU A 221 36.28 -26.75 33.42
N ASN A 222 36.98 -27.82 33.80
CA ASN A 222 38.03 -27.80 34.82
C ASN A 222 39.46 -27.92 34.23
N ASN A 223 39.79 -27.10 33.22
CA ASN A 223 41.18 -26.90 32.77
C ASN A 223 41.43 -25.40 32.47
N PRO A 224 42.31 -24.70 33.22
CA PRO A 224 42.39 -23.24 33.18
C PRO A 224 43.06 -22.62 31.94
N GLU A 225 43.47 -23.41 30.94
CA GLU A 225 44.24 -22.94 29.77
C GLU A 225 43.46 -22.94 28.44
N THR A 226 42.18 -22.54 28.44
CA THR A 226 41.44 -22.28 27.18
C THR A 226 40.78 -20.89 27.16
N PRO A 227 41.13 -20.00 26.20
CA PRO A 227 40.65 -18.61 26.21
C PRO A 227 39.26 -18.47 25.55
N SER A 228 38.30 -17.93 26.31
CA SER A 228 36.94 -17.66 25.84
C SER A 228 36.86 -16.37 25.00
N SER A 229 36.48 -16.47 23.71
CA SER A 229 35.77 -15.41 22.94
C SER A 229 35.64 -15.76 21.43
N PRO A 230 34.43 -15.66 20.82
CA PRO A 230 34.24 -15.89 19.39
C PRO A 230 34.56 -14.64 18.53
N LYS A 231 35.70 -13.97 18.79
CA LYS A 231 36.13 -12.73 18.07
C LYS A 231 37.63 -12.66 17.80
N LYS A 232 38.29 -13.77 17.45
CA LYS A 232 39.68 -13.75 16.96
C LYS A 232 39.79 -14.36 15.56
N ILE A 233 40.49 -13.64 14.68
CA ILE A 233 40.86 -14.13 13.35
C ILE A 233 42.05 -15.08 13.54
N TYR A 234 41.95 -16.30 13.03
CA TYR A 234 43.03 -17.28 13.15
C TYR A 234 44.22 -16.83 12.31
N LYS A 235 45.43 -16.88 12.85
CA LYS A 235 46.67 -16.59 12.11
C LYS A 235 47.43 -17.89 11.96
N ASP A 236 47.56 -18.34 10.72
CA ASP A 236 48.16 -19.61 10.35
C ASP A 236 49.66 -19.61 10.72
N PRO A 237 50.19 -20.61 11.44
CA PRO A 237 51.57 -20.61 11.92
C PRO A 237 52.60 -20.83 10.80
N ASP A 238 52.22 -21.48 9.69
CA ASP A 238 53.16 -21.87 8.63
C ASP A 238 53.30 -20.79 7.54
N ASP A 239 52.24 -20.05 7.21
CA ASP A 239 52.27 -18.94 6.23
C ASP A 239 52.06 -17.54 6.83
N GLY A 240 51.77 -17.45 8.14
CA GLY A 240 51.58 -16.20 8.85
C GLY A 240 50.30 -15.43 8.50
N ARG A 241 49.38 -15.98 7.71
CA ARG A 241 48.21 -15.23 7.21
C ARG A 241 46.98 -15.38 8.08
N GLN A 242 46.16 -14.33 8.06
CA GLN A 242 44.89 -14.27 8.77
C GLN A 242 43.76 -14.95 7.98
N ARG A 243 43.01 -15.84 8.64
CA ARG A 243 41.95 -16.69 8.07
C ARG A 243 40.73 -16.72 9.01
N TYR A 244 39.52 -16.82 8.46
CA TYR A 244 38.29 -16.92 9.25
C TYR A 244 37.94 -18.39 9.55
N PRO A 245 37.44 -18.73 10.76
CA PRO A 245 37.19 -20.13 11.15
C PRO A 245 36.28 -20.92 10.20
N HIS A 246 35.25 -20.27 9.62
CA HIS A 246 34.33 -20.93 8.68
C HIS A 246 35.01 -21.40 7.37
N CYS A 247 36.15 -20.80 6.99
CA CYS A 247 36.93 -21.26 5.84
C CYS A 247 37.66 -22.57 6.12
N LEU A 248 38.12 -22.79 7.36
CA LEU A 248 38.83 -24.00 7.76
C LEU A 248 37.88 -25.21 7.81
N TYR A 249 36.72 -25.04 8.43
CA TYR A 249 35.66 -26.06 8.50
C TYR A 249 35.22 -26.56 7.11
N PHE A 250 35.19 -25.69 6.10
CA PHE A 250 34.85 -26.09 4.72
C PHE A 250 35.96 -26.90 4.03
N LEU A 251 37.23 -26.65 4.35
CA LEU A 251 38.36 -27.46 3.85
C LEU A 251 38.36 -28.86 4.48
N GLU A 252 38.06 -28.92 5.78
CA GLU A 252 37.93 -30.17 6.55
C GLU A 252 36.78 -31.05 6.01
N LEU A 253 35.62 -30.44 5.73
CA LEU A 253 34.52 -31.09 5.00
C LEU A 253 34.96 -31.57 3.60
N LEU A 254 35.74 -30.77 2.85
CA LEU A 254 36.26 -31.16 1.54
C LEU A 254 37.33 -32.25 1.59
N GLN A 255 37.97 -32.52 2.74
CA GLN A 255 38.87 -33.66 2.93
C GLN A 255 38.10 -34.94 3.31
N ASN A 256 36.89 -34.82 3.86
CA ASN A 256 36.06 -35.96 4.26
C ASN A 256 35.52 -36.75 3.05
N ALA A 257 35.92 -38.02 2.93
CA ALA A 257 35.54 -38.89 1.83
C ALA A 257 34.02 -39.15 1.76
N ASN A 258 33.33 -39.25 2.91
CA ASN A 258 31.88 -39.48 2.95
C ASN A 258 31.11 -38.26 2.44
N PHE A 259 31.59 -37.05 2.74
CA PHE A 259 31.04 -35.81 2.21
C PHE A 259 31.24 -35.71 0.69
N ARG A 260 32.43 -36.03 0.18
CA ARG A 260 32.70 -36.11 -1.27
C ARG A 260 31.76 -37.09 -1.98
N ASN A 261 31.56 -38.29 -1.42
CA ASN A 261 30.69 -39.30 -2.00
C ASN A 261 29.20 -38.88 -1.97
N ALA A 262 28.74 -38.24 -0.90
CA ALA A 262 27.38 -37.69 -0.81
C ALA A 262 27.13 -36.56 -1.83
N MET A 263 28.14 -35.75 -2.12
CA MET A 263 28.08 -34.66 -3.12
C MET A 263 28.16 -35.17 -4.56
N ALA A 264 28.77 -36.35 -4.79
CA ALA A 264 28.79 -37.02 -6.09
C ALA A 264 27.49 -37.79 -6.43
N HIS A 265 26.57 -37.94 -5.46
CA HIS A 265 25.37 -38.77 -5.64
C HIS A 265 24.35 -38.11 -6.60
N PRO A 266 23.83 -38.81 -7.64
CA PRO A 266 22.99 -38.21 -8.68
C PRO A 266 21.71 -37.50 -8.20
N GLY A 267 21.19 -37.87 -7.01
CA GLY A 267 20.02 -37.23 -6.40
C GLY A 267 20.29 -35.88 -5.72
N ASN A 268 21.56 -35.55 -5.41
CA ASN A 268 21.93 -34.35 -4.65
C ASN A 268 22.30 -33.14 -5.53
N LYS A 269 21.94 -33.14 -6.82
CA LYS A 269 22.34 -32.10 -7.80
C LYS A 269 22.07 -30.67 -7.34
N GLU A 270 20.93 -30.39 -6.71
CA GLU A 270 20.62 -29.03 -6.26
C GLU A 270 21.49 -28.60 -5.07
N LEU A 271 21.75 -29.51 -4.12
CA LEU A 271 22.65 -29.25 -2.98
C LEU A 271 24.09 -29.02 -3.47
N ALA A 272 24.54 -29.84 -4.42
CA ALA A 272 25.83 -29.71 -5.10
C ALA A 272 25.94 -28.36 -5.83
N HIS A 273 24.93 -27.96 -6.63
CA HIS A 273 24.89 -26.64 -7.28
C HIS A 273 24.90 -25.49 -6.28
N ARG A 274 24.09 -25.52 -5.21
CA ARG A 274 24.05 -24.45 -4.21
C ARG A 274 25.41 -24.27 -3.53
N GLN A 275 26.12 -25.34 -3.19
CA GLN A 275 27.45 -25.25 -2.59
C GLN A 275 28.56 -24.90 -3.59
N GLN A 276 28.50 -25.42 -4.84
CA GLN A 276 29.39 -24.99 -5.92
C GLN A 276 29.25 -23.49 -6.20
N PHE A 277 28.02 -22.97 -6.22
CA PHE A 277 27.75 -21.54 -6.37
C PHE A 277 28.29 -20.74 -5.18
N PHE A 278 28.14 -21.23 -3.95
CA PHE A 278 28.70 -20.61 -2.75
C PHE A 278 30.24 -20.57 -2.78
N PHE A 279 30.88 -21.65 -3.22
CA PHE A 279 32.34 -21.74 -3.42
C PHE A 279 32.80 -20.78 -4.51
N TRP A 280 32.17 -20.80 -5.69
CA TRP A 280 32.55 -19.95 -6.82
C TRP A 280 32.32 -18.46 -6.54
N LYS A 281 31.25 -18.10 -5.83
CA LYS A 281 30.98 -16.71 -5.37
C LYS A 281 32.08 -16.22 -4.42
N ASN A 282 32.52 -17.04 -3.46
CA ASN A 282 33.59 -16.66 -2.53
C ASN A 282 35.01 -16.73 -3.14
N TYR A 283 35.23 -17.57 -4.15
CA TYR A 283 36.47 -17.59 -4.93
C TYR A 283 36.56 -16.37 -5.86
N ARG A 284 35.48 -16.03 -6.59
CA ARG A 284 35.44 -14.86 -7.48
C ARG A 284 35.63 -13.55 -6.70
N ASN A 285 35.06 -13.44 -5.51
CA ASN A 285 35.24 -12.33 -4.58
C ASN A 285 36.57 -12.36 -3.78
N ASN A 286 37.62 -12.97 -4.34
CA ASN A 286 38.98 -13.15 -3.78
C ASN A 286 39.12 -13.91 -2.44
N ARG A 287 38.08 -14.01 -1.60
CA ARG A 287 38.14 -14.56 -0.22
C ARG A 287 38.74 -15.97 -0.10
N LEU A 288 38.64 -16.80 -1.14
CA LEU A 288 39.22 -18.16 -1.16
C LEU A 288 40.47 -18.31 -2.05
N LYS A 289 40.89 -17.28 -2.80
CA LYS A 289 42.02 -17.39 -3.76
C LYS A 289 43.37 -17.67 -3.12
N HIS A 290 43.54 -17.35 -1.83
CA HIS A 290 44.80 -17.50 -1.11
C HIS A 290 44.95 -18.86 -0.41
N ILE A 291 43.94 -19.73 -0.52
CA ILE A 291 43.82 -20.98 0.26
C ILE A 291 43.95 -22.23 -0.62
N LEU A 292 43.65 -22.11 -1.92
CA LEU A 292 43.90 -23.18 -2.89
C LEU A 292 45.37 -23.17 -3.34
N PRO A 293 46.01 -24.33 -3.55
CA PRO A 293 47.34 -24.37 -4.14
C PRO A 293 47.31 -23.75 -5.55
N ARG A 294 48.40 -23.08 -5.93
CA ARG A 294 48.60 -22.64 -7.32
C ARG A 294 48.65 -23.88 -8.23
N PRO A 295 48.29 -23.76 -9.53
CA PRO A 295 48.69 -24.78 -10.49
C PRO A 295 50.21 -25.00 -10.40
N LEU A 296 50.63 -26.26 -10.55
CA LEU A 296 52.05 -26.63 -10.56
C LEU A 296 52.77 -25.91 -11.71
N PRO A 297 54.08 -25.63 -11.59
CA PRO A 297 54.89 -25.20 -12.73
C PRO A 297 54.78 -26.22 -13.87
N GLU A 298 54.79 -25.75 -15.11
CA GLU A 298 54.87 -26.66 -16.26
C GLU A 298 56.17 -27.48 -16.19
N PRO A 299 56.14 -28.77 -16.57
CA PRO A 299 57.32 -29.63 -16.51
C PRO A 299 58.40 -29.10 -17.46
N ALA A 300 59.63 -28.97 -16.96
CA ALA A 300 60.76 -28.54 -17.77
C ALA A 300 60.98 -29.47 -18.98
N ALA A 301 61.26 -28.88 -20.15
CA ALA A 301 61.38 -29.61 -21.39
C ALA A 301 62.51 -30.65 -21.35
N ALA A 302 62.17 -31.91 -21.66
CA ALA A 302 63.15 -32.97 -21.89
C ALA A 302 63.91 -32.73 -23.22
N PRO A 303 65.19 -33.14 -23.33
CA PRO A 303 66.00 -32.88 -24.52
C PRO A 303 65.50 -33.65 -25.76
N ALA A 304 65.72 -33.06 -26.94
CA ALA A 304 65.19 -33.54 -28.20
C ALA A 304 65.82 -34.86 -28.69
N ALA A 305 64.98 -35.73 -29.27
CA ALA A 305 65.37 -36.86 -30.11
C ALA A 305 65.27 -36.49 -31.61
N PRO A 306 66.01 -37.15 -32.53
CA PRO A 306 66.26 -36.63 -33.87
C PRO A 306 65.04 -36.69 -34.82
N ALA A 307 65.02 -35.76 -35.79
CA ALA A 307 63.91 -35.56 -36.71
C ALA A 307 63.89 -36.55 -37.91
N PRO A 308 62.69 -36.99 -38.36
CA PRO A 308 62.51 -37.63 -39.66
C PRO A 308 62.61 -36.61 -40.82
N PRO A 309 62.84 -37.05 -42.07
CA PRO A 309 63.23 -36.18 -43.19
C PRO A 309 62.08 -35.32 -43.76
N PRO A 310 62.41 -34.19 -44.44
CA PRO A 310 61.42 -33.24 -44.95
C PRO A 310 60.75 -33.68 -46.27
N PRO A 311 59.51 -33.25 -46.54
CA PRO A 311 58.93 -33.31 -47.88
C PRO A 311 59.62 -32.30 -48.82
N LEU A 312 59.77 -32.66 -50.09
CA LEU A 312 60.42 -31.84 -51.12
C LEU A 312 59.49 -30.73 -51.68
N PRO A 313 60.06 -29.62 -52.20
CA PRO A 313 59.30 -28.44 -52.60
C PRO A 313 58.73 -28.49 -54.02
N VAL A 314 57.72 -27.66 -54.29
CA VAL A 314 57.31 -27.26 -55.65
C VAL A 314 57.20 -25.72 -55.72
N GLN A 315 57.69 -25.16 -56.82
CA GLN A 315 57.88 -23.72 -57.13
C GLN A 315 57.96 -23.57 -58.68
N PRO A 316 57.90 -22.35 -59.29
CA PRO A 316 56.91 -21.28 -59.12
C PRO A 316 56.53 -20.55 -60.48
N VAL A 317 55.87 -19.38 -60.40
CA VAL A 317 55.78 -18.26 -61.42
C VAL A 317 54.98 -18.50 -62.77
N PRO A 318 54.87 -17.52 -63.74
CA PRO A 318 53.81 -16.48 -63.84
C PRO A 318 53.25 -16.30 -65.31
N PRO A 319 52.88 -15.12 -65.92
CA PRO A 319 52.29 -13.82 -65.49
C PRO A 319 51.05 -13.27 -66.32
N VAL A 320 50.33 -12.28 -65.75
CA VAL A 320 49.79 -10.97 -66.27
C VAL A 320 49.83 -10.70 -67.81
N PRO A 321 48.77 -10.19 -68.55
CA PRO A 321 48.27 -8.78 -68.39
C PRO A 321 46.82 -8.31 -68.81
N ALA A 322 46.32 -7.32 -68.05
CA ALA A 322 45.66 -6.02 -68.37
C ALA A 322 44.53 -5.76 -69.44
N ALA A 323 43.43 -5.14 -68.99
CA ALA A 323 42.72 -3.96 -69.57
C ALA A 323 41.72 -3.38 -68.51
N THR A 324 41.82 -2.13 -68.01
CA THR A 324 41.11 -0.87 -68.44
C THR A 324 39.58 -0.99 -68.66
N LEU A 325 38.68 -0.09 -68.21
CA LEU A 325 38.72 1.22 -67.50
C LEU A 325 37.30 1.48 -66.91
N GLY A 326 36.96 2.30 -65.90
CA GLY A 326 37.66 3.24 -64.98
C GLY A 326 36.67 4.34 -64.46
N MET A 327 37.09 5.22 -63.53
CA MET A 327 36.32 6.38 -62.92
C MET A 327 35.15 6.03 -61.97
N LEU A 328 34.77 6.80 -60.93
CA LEU A 328 35.38 7.97 -60.24
C LEU A 328 34.89 8.08 -58.75
N ALA A 329 35.30 9.15 -58.03
CA ALA A 329 35.08 9.48 -56.60
C ALA A 329 33.63 9.31 -56.07
N ALA A 330 33.32 9.00 -54.80
CA ALA A 330 33.94 9.12 -53.44
C ALA A 330 33.45 10.31 -52.57
N SER A 331 33.01 10.02 -51.33
CA SER A 331 32.66 10.92 -50.18
C SER A 331 31.55 11.98 -50.38
N GLY A 332 30.80 12.43 -49.35
CA GLY A 332 30.66 11.96 -47.96
C GLY A 332 30.05 13.01 -46.98
N ALA A 333 29.26 12.54 -46.00
CA ALA A 333 28.84 13.19 -44.72
C ALA A 333 27.88 14.43 -44.66
N VAL A 334 26.78 14.27 -43.88
CA VAL A 334 26.35 15.03 -42.64
C VAL A 334 26.65 16.56 -42.59
N PRO A 335 25.69 17.49 -42.30
CA PRO A 335 25.03 17.61 -40.96
C PRO A 335 23.59 18.22 -40.87
N SER A 336 23.10 18.38 -39.62
CA SER A 336 21.85 19.04 -39.17
C SER A 336 21.95 20.58 -39.07
N PRO A 337 20.87 21.32 -38.73
CA PRO A 337 20.66 21.73 -37.32
C PRO A 337 19.18 21.92 -36.85
N MET A 338 18.98 22.32 -35.58
CA MET A 338 17.71 22.87 -35.01
C MET A 338 17.79 24.42 -34.88
N PRO A 339 16.74 25.18 -34.47
CA PRO A 339 16.56 25.51 -33.04
C PRO A 339 15.11 25.85 -32.56
N TYR A 340 15.00 26.48 -31.38
CA TYR A 340 13.80 26.86 -30.58
C TYR A 340 13.30 28.31 -30.83
N GLY A 341 12.10 28.69 -30.31
CA GLY A 341 11.87 30.08 -29.81
C GLY A 341 10.42 30.62 -29.71
N MET A 342 10.08 31.26 -28.58
CA MET A 342 9.00 32.29 -28.38
C MET A 342 9.70 33.66 -28.13
N PRO A 343 9.06 34.83 -27.78
CA PRO A 343 7.65 35.26 -27.61
C PRO A 343 7.34 36.54 -28.48
N PRO A 344 6.85 37.74 -28.05
CA PRO A 344 5.88 38.18 -27.01
C PRO A 344 4.83 39.27 -27.41
N GLY A 345 3.66 39.26 -26.74
CA GLY A 345 3.14 40.43 -25.99
C GLY A 345 2.27 41.55 -26.62
N SER A 346 1.16 41.88 -25.91
CA SER A 346 0.40 43.17 -25.92
C SER A 346 -0.53 43.46 -27.14
N ALA A 347 -1.57 44.32 -27.10
CA ALA A 347 -2.19 45.13 -26.03
C ALA A 347 -3.68 45.50 -26.35
N PHE A 348 -4.46 45.91 -25.32
CA PHE A 348 -5.73 46.71 -25.28
C PHE A 348 -6.79 46.71 -26.45
N GLY A 349 -8.11 46.77 -26.20
CA GLY A 349 -8.90 46.71 -24.96
C GLY A 349 -10.22 47.55 -24.99
N LYS A 350 -11.15 47.27 -24.04
CA LYS A 350 -12.42 48.00 -23.72
C LYS A 350 -13.59 47.81 -24.72
N SER A 351 -14.88 48.02 -24.37
CA SER A 351 -15.48 48.64 -23.15
C SER A 351 -16.79 47.99 -22.65
N ASP A 352 -16.89 47.85 -21.33
CA ASP A 352 -18.02 48.15 -20.41
C ASP A 352 -19.50 47.97 -20.78
N ILE A 353 -20.29 47.45 -19.82
CA ILE A 353 -21.48 48.14 -19.29
C ILE A 353 -21.83 47.72 -17.84
N ARG A 354 -22.52 48.62 -17.11
CA ARG A 354 -22.87 48.63 -15.67
C ARG A 354 -24.36 48.29 -15.43
N SER A 355 -24.95 48.27 -14.22
CA SER A 355 -24.60 47.78 -12.86
C SER A 355 -25.73 48.16 -11.86
N SER A 356 -26.26 47.24 -11.04
CA SER A 356 -27.06 47.56 -9.83
C SER A 356 -27.42 46.29 -9.04
N GLY A 357 -27.47 46.22 -7.70
CA GLY A 357 -27.10 47.22 -6.68
C GLY A 357 -28.24 47.64 -5.74
N SER A 358 -28.51 46.88 -4.66
CA SER A 358 -29.38 47.33 -3.55
C SER A 358 -29.21 46.49 -2.27
N GLU A 359 -28.89 47.15 -1.14
CA GLU A 359 -28.99 46.56 0.21
C GLU A 359 -30.45 46.55 0.73
N ARG A 360 -30.75 45.77 1.78
CA ARG A 360 -31.78 46.16 2.75
C ARG A 360 -31.61 45.56 4.16
N ARG A 361 -31.94 46.35 5.18
CA ARG A 361 -31.65 46.09 6.60
C ARG A 361 -32.86 46.44 7.50
N LYS A 362 -33.47 45.45 8.17
CA LYS A 362 -34.43 45.55 9.30
C LYS A 362 -34.27 44.26 10.14
N ARG A 363 -34.16 44.20 11.47
CA ARG A 363 -34.55 44.99 12.68
C ARG A 363 -35.66 44.23 13.45
N ASN A 364 -35.44 43.98 14.75
CA ASN A 364 -36.26 43.15 15.64
C ASN A 364 -37.70 43.64 15.89
N THR A 365 -38.58 42.67 16.17
CA THR A 365 -39.66 42.67 17.18
C THR A 365 -39.78 41.25 17.76
N GLY A 366 -40.31 41.07 18.97
CA GLY A 366 -40.30 39.77 19.69
C GLY A 366 -41.64 39.34 20.30
N ASP A 367 -41.55 38.40 21.24
CA ASP A 367 -42.59 37.76 22.07
C ASP A 367 -43.64 36.86 21.40
N GLY A 368 -43.99 35.77 22.09
CA GLY A 368 -44.95 34.75 21.64
C GLY A 368 -44.76 33.36 22.26
N ASP A 369 -45.09 33.19 23.55
CA ASP A 369 -45.12 31.88 24.21
C ASP A 369 -46.18 30.94 23.58
N SER A 370 -45.84 29.66 23.42
CA SER A 370 -46.84 28.57 23.55
C SER A 370 -46.17 27.20 23.77
N SER A 371 -46.19 26.75 25.02
CA SER A 371 -45.77 25.40 25.45
C SER A 371 -46.40 24.26 24.63
N LYS A 372 -45.58 23.44 23.95
CA LYS A 372 -45.97 22.09 23.49
C LYS A 372 -44.87 21.06 23.77
N ARG A 373 -45.18 20.09 24.62
CA ARG A 373 -44.35 18.90 24.88
C ARG A 373 -44.12 18.13 23.58
N LYS A 374 -42.87 17.79 23.27
CA LYS A 374 -42.52 16.67 22.38
C LYS A 374 -41.79 15.61 23.20
N MET A 375 -42.07 14.34 22.88
CA MET A 375 -41.40 13.20 23.52
C MET A 375 -39.94 13.12 23.09
N ALA A 376 -39.11 12.50 23.94
CA ALA A 376 -37.72 12.21 23.60
C ALA A 376 -37.64 11.14 22.49
N GLY A 377 -37.50 11.58 21.24
CA GLY A 377 -36.94 10.75 20.19
C GLY A 377 -35.43 10.68 20.37
N SER A 378 -34.87 9.48 20.41
CA SER A 378 -33.41 9.30 20.42
C SER A 378 -32.82 9.75 19.09
N GLY A 379 -32.34 10.99 19.06
CA GLY A 379 -31.65 11.55 17.91
C GLY A 379 -30.24 10.99 17.82
N ASN A 380 -30.10 9.78 17.26
CA ASN A 380 -28.80 9.20 16.96
C ASN A 380 -28.14 10.04 15.85
N THR A 381 -27.31 11.02 16.23
CA THR A 381 -26.46 11.77 15.31
C THR A 381 -25.52 10.79 14.62
N ALA A 382 -25.80 10.51 13.34
CA ALA A 382 -25.03 9.53 12.58
C ALA A 382 -23.56 9.97 12.52
N ALA A 383 -22.70 9.26 13.25
CA ALA A 383 -21.26 9.51 13.27
C ALA A 383 -20.72 9.47 11.84
N MET A 384 -19.85 10.42 11.49
CA MET A 384 -19.37 10.55 10.12
C MET A 384 -18.51 9.33 9.77
N ASN A 385 -18.96 8.53 8.80
CA ASN A 385 -18.28 7.30 8.37
C ASN A 385 -16.79 7.59 8.09
N ALA A 386 -15.89 6.77 8.68
CA ALA A 386 -14.45 7.03 8.68
C ALA A 386 -13.85 7.05 7.25
N LEU A 387 -14.39 6.24 6.33
CA LEU A 387 -14.01 6.24 4.93
C LEU A 387 -14.46 7.53 4.24
N ALA A 388 -15.67 8.01 4.52
CA ALA A 388 -16.15 9.30 4.01
C ALA A 388 -15.32 10.49 4.51
N ALA A 389 -14.95 10.52 5.79
CA ALA A 389 -14.09 11.55 6.37
C ALA A 389 -12.67 11.54 5.77
N THR A 390 -12.08 10.35 5.61
CA THR A 390 -10.74 10.20 5.00
C THR A 390 -10.76 10.60 3.52
N ASN A 391 -11.77 10.17 2.77
CA ASN A 391 -11.96 10.52 1.36
C ASN A 391 -12.22 12.03 1.16
N ARG A 392 -12.85 12.73 2.11
CA ARG A 392 -12.97 14.21 2.08
C ARG A 392 -11.59 14.87 2.11
N ASN A 393 -10.69 14.42 2.98
CA ASN A 393 -9.33 14.95 3.08
C ASN A 393 -8.48 14.62 1.84
N PHE A 394 -8.55 13.39 1.33
CA PHE A 394 -7.88 12.99 0.09
C PHE A 394 -8.31 13.86 -1.11
N ARG A 395 -9.62 14.00 -1.35
CA ARG A 395 -10.16 14.80 -2.46
C ARG A 395 -9.77 16.28 -2.36
N HIS A 396 -9.64 16.81 -1.15
CA HIS A 396 -9.18 18.19 -0.96
C HIS A 396 -7.70 18.34 -1.36
N ALA A 397 -6.84 17.41 -0.92
CA ALA A 397 -5.43 17.40 -1.30
C ALA A 397 -5.20 17.15 -2.80
N ALA A 398 -6.01 16.29 -3.44
CA ALA A 398 -5.96 16.05 -4.89
C ALA A 398 -6.22 17.35 -5.69
N ARG A 399 -7.22 18.14 -5.28
CA ARG A 399 -7.51 19.46 -5.88
C ARG A 399 -6.37 20.47 -5.68
N ILE A 400 -5.81 20.54 -4.46
CA ILE A 400 -4.69 21.44 -4.13
C ILE A 400 -3.43 21.13 -4.97
N LEU A 401 -3.22 19.85 -5.30
CA LEU A 401 -2.12 19.39 -6.15
C LEU A 401 -2.40 19.49 -7.66
N GLY A 402 -3.64 19.75 -8.07
CA GLY A 402 -4.05 19.70 -9.48
C GLY A 402 -3.92 18.29 -10.10
N LEU A 403 -4.20 17.23 -9.34
CA LEU A 403 -4.15 15.86 -9.84
C LEU A 403 -5.10 15.65 -11.03
N ASP A 404 -4.66 14.90 -12.05
CA ASP A 404 -5.57 14.41 -13.08
C ASP A 404 -6.63 13.47 -12.48
N SER A 405 -7.86 13.56 -13.00
CA SER A 405 -9.01 12.80 -12.50
C SER A 405 -8.86 11.28 -12.56
N LYS A 406 -8.06 10.75 -13.51
CA LYS A 406 -7.77 9.30 -13.60
C LYS A 406 -6.79 8.89 -12.51
N VAL A 407 -5.80 9.74 -12.22
CA VAL A 407 -4.84 9.54 -11.11
C VAL A 407 -5.56 9.65 -9.76
N GLU A 408 -6.42 10.66 -9.56
CA GLU A 408 -7.25 10.78 -8.36
C GLU A 408 -8.12 9.53 -8.15
N LYS A 409 -8.81 9.06 -9.19
CA LYS A 409 -9.63 7.84 -9.12
C LYS A 409 -8.78 6.59 -8.83
N SER A 410 -7.61 6.46 -9.44
CA SER A 410 -6.71 5.32 -9.22
C SER A 410 -6.12 5.28 -7.80
N LEU A 411 -5.86 6.45 -7.20
CA LEU A 411 -5.30 6.56 -5.84
C LEU A 411 -6.36 6.49 -4.73
N LEU A 412 -7.64 6.56 -5.09
CA LEU A 412 -8.78 6.41 -4.19
C LEU A 412 -9.23 4.95 -4.04
N ILE A 413 -9.02 4.13 -5.07
CA ILE A 413 -9.43 2.72 -5.11
C ILE A 413 -8.33 1.85 -4.50
N PRO A 414 -8.64 0.90 -3.59
CA PRO A 414 -7.65 -0.03 -3.07
C PRO A 414 -7.21 -1.03 -4.15
N PHE A 415 -5.89 -1.28 -4.23
CA PHE A 415 -5.28 -2.27 -5.13
C PHE A 415 -5.88 -3.68 -4.97
N ARG A 416 -6.26 -4.08 -3.76
CA ARG A 416 -6.93 -5.36 -3.47
C ARG A 416 -7.66 -5.32 -2.12
N GLU A 417 -8.87 -5.86 -2.08
CA GLU A 417 -9.63 -6.12 -0.85
C GLU A 417 -9.87 -7.63 -0.70
N ILE A 418 -9.63 -8.18 0.50
CA ILE A 418 -9.86 -9.60 0.80
C ILE A 418 -10.67 -9.75 2.10
N LYS A 419 -11.66 -10.64 2.03
CA LYS A 419 -12.52 -11.09 3.15
C LYS A 419 -12.41 -12.61 3.27
N VAL A 420 -12.13 -13.11 4.48
CA VAL A 420 -11.87 -14.55 4.73
C VAL A 420 -12.64 -15.05 5.96
N GLU A 421 -13.18 -16.27 5.87
CA GLU A 421 -13.74 -16.97 7.01
C GLU A 421 -12.63 -17.60 7.86
N CYS A 422 -12.67 -17.31 9.17
CA CYS A 422 -11.75 -17.81 10.18
C CYS A 422 -12.51 -18.64 11.22
N THR A 423 -12.83 -19.88 10.86
CA THR A 423 -13.46 -20.85 11.78
C THR A 423 -12.43 -21.46 12.72
N ILE A 424 -12.72 -21.46 14.03
CA ILE A 424 -11.93 -22.16 15.05
C ILE A 424 -12.82 -23.07 15.91
N PRO A 425 -12.27 -24.17 16.45
CA PRO A 425 -12.83 -24.79 17.65
C PRO A 425 -12.59 -23.87 18.85
N LYS A 426 -13.62 -23.68 19.66
CA LYS A 426 -13.55 -23.10 21.01
C LYS A 426 -13.00 -24.11 22.02
N ASP A 427 -12.59 -23.65 23.19
CA ASP A 427 -12.10 -24.53 24.27
C ASP A 427 -13.21 -25.43 24.86
N ASP A 428 -14.49 -25.09 24.63
CA ASP A 428 -15.66 -25.94 24.91
C ASP A 428 -15.95 -27.00 23.81
N GLY A 429 -15.18 -27.02 22.73
CA GLY A 429 -15.33 -27.94 21.60
C GLY A 429 -16.38 -27.54 20.55
N THR A 430 -17.12 -26.45 20.74
CA THR A 430 -17.99 -25.88 19.70
C THR A 430 -17.17 -25.18 18.61
N LEU A 431 -17.79 -24.90 17.45
CA LEU A 431 -17.16 -24.12 16.38
C LEU A 431 -17.66 -22.67 16.40
N ALA A 432 -16.74 -21.73 16.25
CA ALA A 432 -17.04 -20.32 16.05
C ALA A 432 -16.38 -19.84 14.74
N SER A 433 -17.16 -19.23 13.84
CA SER A 433 -16.66 -18.59 12.62
C SER A 433 -16.58 -17.07 12.80
N TYR A 434 -15.38 -16.53 12.57
CA TYR A 434 -15.12 -15.09 12.53
C TYR A 434 -14.88 -14.62 11.10
N ILE A 435 -15.10 -13.34 10.84
CA ILE A 435 -14.76 -12.71 9.57
C ILE A 435 -13.46 -11.94 9.74
N GLY A 436 -12.44 -12.31 8.96
CA GLY A 436 -11.18 -11.58 8.83
C GLY A 436 -11.11 -10.79 7.53
N PHE A 437 -10.37 -9.68 7.56
CA PHE A 437 -10.17 -8.79 6.42
C PHE A 437 -8.69 -8.47 6.21
N ARG A 438 -8.25 -8.33 4.96
CA ARG A 438 -6.99 -7.68 4.59
C ARG A 438 -7.22 -6.79 3.36
N VAL A 439 -7.09 -5.48 3.56
CA VAL A 439 -7.10 -4.46 2.49
C VAL A 439 -5.66 -4.07 2.20
N GLN A 440 -5.33 -4.09 0.92
CA GLN A 440 -4.07 -3.73 0.31
C GLN A 440 -4.34 -2.52 -0.58
N HIS A 441 -4.02 -1.32 -0.11
CA HIS A 441 -4.52 -0.07 -0.71
C HIS A 441 -3.64 0.44 -1.86
N ASP A 442 -2.35 0.64 -1.62
CA ASP A 442 -1.37 1.06 -2.65
C ASP A 442 -0.03 0.36 -2.43
N ASN A 443 0.67 0.06 -3.52
CA ASN A 443 2.03 -0.51 -3.52
C ASN A 443 3.04 0.27 -4.39
N ALA A 444 2.67 1.46 -4.90
CA ALA A 444 3.48 2.25 -5.83
C ALA A 444 4.82 2.68 -5.21
N ARG A 445 4.88 2.90 -3.89
CA ARG A 445 6.11 3.27 -3.17
C ARG A 445 6.90 2.10 -2.57
N GLY A 446 6.41 0.87 -2.63
CA GLY A 446 7.08 -0.31 -2.08
C GLY A 446 6.10 -1.35 -1.51
N PRO A 447 6.58 -2.31 -0.69
CA PRO A 447 5.74 -3.27 0.02
C PRO A 447 4.66 -2.58 0.84
N MET A 448 3.51 -3.21 1.00
CA MET A 448 2.42 -2.64 1.78
C MET A 448 2.66 -2.79 3.29
N LYS A 449 2.16 -1.82 4.07
CA LYS A 449 2.36 -1.81 5.53
C LYS A 449 1.10 -1.43 6.28
N GLY A 450 0.75 -2.23 7.29
CA GLY A 450 -0.15 -1.81 8.36
C GLY A 450 -0.71 -2.95 9.20
N GLY A 451 -1.23 -2.57 10.37
CA GLY A 451 -1.56 -3.50 11.45
C GLY A 451 -2.79 -4.38 11.23
N ILE A 452 -3.01 -5.30 12.16
CA ILE A 452 -4.18 -6.18 12.25
C ILE A 452 -4.96 -5.82 13.53
N ARG A 453 -6.22 -5.42 13.39
CA ARG A 453 -7.12 -5.02 14.48
C ARG A 453 -8.04 -6.16 14.91
N TYR A 454 -8.12 -6.50 16.19
CA TYR A 454 -9.15 -7.40 16.72
C TYR A 454 -10.13 -6.57 17.55
N HIS A 455 -11.32 -6.29 17.00
CA HIS A 455 -12.37 -5.53 17.67
C HIS A 455 -13.76 -5.98 17.17
N PRO A 456 -14.84 -5.90 17.98
CA PRO A 456 -16.17 -6.32 17.52
C PRO A 456 -16.71 -5.50 16.34
N GLU A 457 -16.28 -4.25 16.23
CA GLU A 457 -16.75 -3.27 15.23
C GLU A 457 -15.94 -3.28 13.92
N VAL A 458 -15.02 -4.24 13.72
CA VAL A 458 -14.21 -4.32 12.48
C VAL A 458 -15.12 -4.67 11.29
N ASP A 459 -15.27 -3.72 10.37
CA ASP A 459 -16.02 -3.84 9.13
C ASP A 459 -15.13 -3.50 7.89
N PRO A 460 -15.64 -3.66 6.65
CA PRO A 460 -14.87 -3.33 5.46
C PRO A 460 -14.50 -1.84 5.31
N ASP A 461 -15.36 -0.92 5.76
CA ASP A 461 -15.18 0.52 5.59
C ASP A 461 -14.08 1.04 6.52
N GLU A 462 -14.07 0.58 7.78
CA GLU A 462 -13.02 0.88 8.76
C GLU A 462 -11.64 0.40 8.26
N VAL A 463 -11.57 -0.85 7.80
CA VAL A 463 -10.30 -1.44 7.33
C VAL A 463 -9.81 -0.74 6.05
N ASN A 464 -10.71 -0.33 5.15
CA ASN A 464 -10.36 0.47 3.96
C ASN A 464 -9.85 1.87 4.34
N ALA A 465 -10.58 2.62 5.20
CA ALA A 465 -10.17 3.95 5.65
C ALA A 465 -8.79 3.92 6.32
N LEU A 466 -8.56 2.93 7.18
CA LEU A 466 -7.28 2.74 7.86
C LEU A 466 -6.16 2.27 6.92
N ALA A 467 -6.45 1.51 5.85
CA ALA A 467 -5.46 1.12 4.84
C ALA A 467 -5.05 2.32 3.96
N GLN A 468 -6.00 3.17 3.57
CA GLN A 468 -5.74 4.42 2.87
C GLN A 468 -4.89 5.37 3.73
N LEU A 469 -5.23 5.54 5.02
CA LEU A 469 -4.41 6.33 5.96
C LEU A 469 -2.98 5.79 6.12
N MET A 470 -2.76 4.46 6.04
CA MET A 470 -1.40 3.90 6.04
C MET A 470 -0.60 4.24 4.77
N THR A 471 -1.26 4.39 3.62
CA THR A 471 -0.64 4.86 2.37
C THR A 471 -0.11 6.29 2.55
N TRP A 472 -0.95 7.22 3.02
CA TRP A 472 -0.54 8.60 3.24
C TRP A 472 0.51 8.73 4.34
N LYS A 473 0.36 8.00 5.45
CA LYS A 473 1.30 8.02 6.59
C LYS A 473 2.68 7.49 6.25
N SER A 474 2.78 6.40 5.47
CA SER A 474 4.08 5.88 5.00
C SER A 474 4.74 6.79 3.97
N ALA A 475 3.95 7.47 3.13
CA ALA A 475 4.44 8.50 2.21
C ALA A 475 4.91 9.78 2.92
N VAL A 476 4.22 10.24 3.98
CA VAL A 476 4.63 11.39 4.80
C VAL A 476 5.91 11.09 5.59
N ALA A 477 5.95 9.94 6.29
CA ALA A 477 7.12 9.49 7.06
C ALA A 477 8.35 9.17 6.20
N ASP A 478 8.21 9.15 4.87
CA ASP A 478 9.28 8.93 3.90
C ASP A 478 9.97 7.55 4.00
N ILE A 479 9.18 6.54 4.38
CA ILE A 479 9.60 5.13 4.43
C ILE A 479 9.17 4.42 3.13
N PRO A 480 9.92 3.42 2.63
CA PRO A 480 9.71 2.80 1.31
C PRO A 480 8.58 1.74 1.34
N TYR A 481 7.38 2.17 1.72
CA TYR A 481 6.17 1.36 1.77
C TYR A 481 4.99 2.06 1.10
N GLY A 482 3.99 1.27 0.73
CA GLY A 482 2.59 1.70 0.57
C GLY A 482 1.71 1.25 1.74
N GLY A 483 0.38 1.34 1.61
CA GLY A 483 -0.56 1.10 2.72
C GLY A 483 -1.32 -0.22 2.64
N ALA A 484 -1.50 -0.86 3.80
CA ALA A 484 -2.45 -1.95 4.01
C ALA A 484 -3.07 -1.88 5.41
N LYS A 485 -4.14 -2.62 5.63
CA LYS A 485 -4.71 -2.87 6.95
C LYS A 485 -5.38 -4.25 6.97
N GLY A 486 -5.53 -4.84 8.14
CA GLY A 486 -6.43 -5.96 8.32
C GLY A 486 -7.12 -5.92 9.67
N GLY A 487 -8.01 -6.87 9.88
CA GLY A 487 -8.62 -7.07 11.18
C GLY A 487 -9.54 -8.29 11.21
N ILE A 488 -10.07 -8.58 12.39
CA ILE A 488 -11.06 -9.63 12.63
C ILE A 488 -12.16 -9.04 13.52
N GLY A 489 -13.41 -9.27 13.12
CA GLY A 489 -14.59 -8.92 13.92
C GLY A 489 -14.74 -9.85 15.12
N CYS A 490 -14.06 -9.54 16.24
CA CYS A 490 -14.10 -10.31 17.48
C CYS A 490 -13.74 -9.47 18.71
N ASN A 491 -14.24 -9.84 19.89
CA ASN A 491 -13.77 -9.31 21.17
C ASN A 491 -12.61 -10.16 21.72
N PRO A 492 -11.38 -9.64 21.86
CA PRO A 492 -10.29 -10.38 22.50
C PRO A 492 -10.51 -10.71 23.97
N GLY A 493 -11.39 -9.98 24.67
CA GLY A 493 -11.71 -10.22 26.08
C GLY A 493 -12.58 -11.47 26.32
N ASP A 494 -13.35 -11.89 25.31
CA ASP A 494 -14.26 -13.05 25.40
C ASP A 494 -13.59 -14.36 24.95
N LEU A 495 -12.29 -14.30 24.58
CA LEU A 495 -11.54 -15.42 24.02
C LEU A 495 -10.39 -15.82 24.94
N SER A 496 -10.19 -17.13 25.11
CA SER A 496 -9.03 -17.66 25.81
C SER A 496 -7.73 -17.36 25.03
N LYS A 497 -6.58 -17.41 25.71
CA LYS A 497 -5.27 -17.30 25.04
C LYS A 497 -5.08 -18.40 23.98
N SER A 498 -5.63 -19.58 24.21
CA SER A 498 -5.61 -20.71 23.29
C SER A 498 -6.52 -20.46 22.08
N GLU A 499 -7.68 -19.85 22.27
CA GLU A 499 -8.60 -19.46 21.21
C GLU A 499 -8.03 -18.33 20.36
N LEU A 500 -7.42 -17.31 20.98
CA LEU A 500 -6.71 -16.22 20.29
C LEU A 500 -5.51 -16.72 19.47
N GLU A 501 -4.75 -17.69 19.98
CA GLU A 501 -3.69 -18.34 19.20
C GLU A 501 -4.27 -19.07 17.98
N ARG A 502 -5.30 -19.91 18.17
CA ARG A 502 -5.96 -20.62 17.07
C ARG A 502 -6.54 -19.67 16.02
N LEU A 503 -7.19 -18.58 16.45
CA LEU A 503 -7.75 -17.56 15.57
C LEU A 503 -6.67 -16.85 14.75
N THR A 504 -5.57 -16.45 15.41
CA THR A 504 -4.43 -15.78 14.76
C THR A 504 -3.75 -16.70 13.73
N ARG A 505 -3.59 -17.99 14.07
CA ARG A 505 -3.03 -19.00 13.16
C ARG A 505 -3.94 -19.25 11.97
N VAL A 506 -5.23 -19.50 12.19
CA VAL A 506 -6.21 -19.69 11.10
C VAL A 506 -6.27 -18.46 10.21
N PHE A 507 -6.32 -17.24 10.75
CA PHE A 507 -6.28 -16.02 9.93
C PHE A 507 -4.99 -15.93 9.09
N THR A 508 -3.83 -16.25 9.66
CA THR A 508 -2.56 -16.31 8.92
C THR A 508 -2.62 -17.35 7.79
N GLN A 509 -3.17 -18.54 8.05
CA GLN A 509 -3.40 -19.58 7.02
C GLN A 509 -4.40 -19.17 5.92
N LYS A 510 -5.14 -18.06 6.08
CA LYS A 510 -6.04 -17.50 5.06
C LYS A 510 -5.44 -16.32 4.28
N ILE A 511 -4.25 -15.82 4.68
CA ILE A 511 -3.60 -14.65 4.04
C ILE A 511 -2.10 -14.84 3.76
N HIS A 512 -1.52 -16.02 4.02
CA HIS A 512 -0.08 -16.28 3.87
C HIS A 512 0.42 -16.17 2.41
N ASP A 513 -0.48 -16.23 1.44
CA ASP A 513 -0.29 -16.00 0.01
C ASP A 513 -0.33 -14.51 -0.37
N LEU A 514 -0.97 -13.69 0.47
CA LEU A 514 -1.13 -12.23 0.28
C LEU A 514 -0.03 -11.42 0.98
N ILE A 515 0.47 -11.92 2.11
CA ILE A 515 1.51 -11.26 2.92
C ILE A 515 2.91 -11.82 2.61
N GLY A 516 3.93 -11.00 2.82
CA GLY A 516 5.31 -11.38 2.53
C GLY A 516 6.27 -10.24 2.72
N VAL A 517 7.54 -10.60 2.98
CA VAL A 517 8.64 -9.68 3.32
C VAL A 517 8.79 -8.50 2.35
N HIS A 518 8.48 -8.70 1.07
CA HIS A 518 8.52 -7.67 0.02
C HIS A 518 7.14 -7.40 -0.64
N THR A 519 6.05 -7.86 -0.02
CA THR A 519 4.68 -7.77 -0.57
C THR A 519 3.76 -6.96 0.33
N ASP A 520 3.52 -7.45 1.55
CA ASP A 520 2.68 -6.82 2.57
C ASP A 520 3.14 -7.34 3.94
N VAL A 521 3.42 -6.43 4.87
CA VAL A 521 4.05 -6.72 6.16
C VAL A 521 3.13 -6.26 7.30
N PRO A 522 2.41 -7.16 7.98
CA PRO A 522 1.56 -6.81 9.11
C PRO A 522 2.28 -6.24 10.35
N ALA A 523 1.48 -5.83 11.34
CA ALA A 523 1.91 -5.26 12.63
C ALA A 523 0.78 -5.39 13.68
N PRO A 524 1.04 -5.07 14.96
CA PRO A 524 -0.01 -4.83 15.94
C PRO A 524 -0.92 -3.65 15.56
N ASP A 525 -2.15 -3.69 16.05
CA ASP A 525 -3.10 -2.58 16.13
C ASP A 525 -3.98 -2.79 17.38
N MET A 526 -5.14 -2.14 17.49
CA MET A 526 -6.06 -2.33 18.60
C MET A 526 -6.48 -3.82 18.73
N GLY A 527 -6.37 -4.38 19.93
CA GLY A 527 -6.68 -5.78 20.21
C GLY A 527 -5.58 -6.80 19.86
N THR A 528 -4.46 -6.38 19.28
CA THR A 528 -3.30 -7.27 18.98
C THR A 528 -1.99 -6.71 19.53
N ASN A 529 -0.98 -7.57 19.71
CA ASN A 529 0.28 -7.20 20.35
C ASN A 529 1.46 -8.06 19.85
N ALA A 530 2.62 -7.97 20.53
CA ALA A 530 3.81 -8.72 20.19
C ALA A 530 3.62 -10.26 20.22
N GLN A 531 2.79 -10.79 21.13
CA GLN A 531 2.46 -12.22 21.15
C GLN A 531 1.63 -12.61 19.91
N THR A 532 0.72 -11.73 19.45
CA THR A 532 0.01 -11.93 18.17
C THR A 532 0.98 -11.99 17.00
N MET A 533 1.97 -11.09 16.95
CA MET A 533 2.99 -11.10 15.89
C MET A 533 3.90 -12.33 15.95
N ALA A 534 4.22 -12.84 17.14
CA ALA A 534 4.96 -14.08 17.31
C ALA A 534 4.22 -15.28 16.69
N TRP A 535 2.90 -15.39 16.90
CA TRP A 535 2.08 -16.44 16.27
C TRP A 535 2.01 -16.30 14.75
N ILE A 536 1.88 -15.08 14.21
CA ILE A 536 1.88 -14.86 12.75
C ILE A 536 3.23 -15.24 12.13
N LEU A 537 4.35 -14.85 12.76
CA LEU A 537 5.69 -15.23 12.30
C LEU A 537 5.87 -16.75 12.28
N ASP A 538 5.54 -17.44 13.37
CA ASP A 538 5.66 -18.90 13.47
C ASP A 538 4.77 -19.60 12.43
N GLU A 539 3.51 -19.17 12.29
CA GLU A 539 2.59 -19.79 11.34
C GLU A 539 3.00 -19.56 9.88
N TYR A 540 3.35 -18.32 9.50
CA TYR A 540 3.85 -18.01 8.16
C TYR A 540 5.14 -18.79 7.82
N SER A 541 6.02 -18.95 8.80
CA SER A 541 7.30 -19.66 8.62
C SER A 541 7.12 -21.15 8.29
N LYS A 542 5.95 -21.75 8.55
CA LYS A 542 5.63 -23.14 8.18
C LYS A 542 5.32 -23.29 6.69
N PHE A 543 4.82 -22.24 6.04
CA PHE A 543 4.49 -22.23 4.61
C PHE A 543 5.68 -21.79 3.76
N HIS A 544 6.44 -20.78 4.21
CA HIS A 544 7.45 -20.10 3.39
C HIS A 544 8.89 -20.20 3.93
N GLY A 545 9.10 -20.88 5.06
CA GLY A 545 10.38 -20.89 5.77
C GLY A 545 10.58 -19.65 6.67
N HIS A 546 11.58 -19.72 7.55
CA HIS A 546 11.80 -18.72 8.60
C HIS A 546 12.00 -17.30 8.05
N SER A 547 11.00 -16.44 8.28
CA SER A 547 10.87 -15.13 7.62
C SER A 547 10.64 -13.99 8.64
N PRO A 548 11.63 -13.62 9.48
CA PRO A 548 11.43 -12.68 10.60
C PRO A 548 10.91 -11.30 10.16
N ALA A 549 11.22 -10.88 8.94
CA ALA A 549 10.77 -9.62 8.35
C ALA A 549 9.31 -9.63 7.84
N VAL A 550 8.56 -10.74 7.92
CA VAL A 550 7.16 -10.79 7.43
C VAL A 550 6.20 -9.98 8.31
N VAL A 551 6.52 -9.80 9.59
CA VAL A 551 5.76 -8.96 10.53
C VAL A 551 6.69 -8.10 11.38
N THR A 552 6.17 -6.96 11.83
CA THR A 552 6.88 -6.00 12.70
C THR A 552 6.13 -5.78 14.00
N GLY A 553 6.79 -5.33 15.06
CA GLY A 553 6.21 -5.26 16.41
C GLY A 553 6.30 -6.61 17.12
N LYS A 554 7.33 -7.40 16.83
CA LYS A 554 7.61 -8.71 17.45
C LYS A 554 8.21 -8.55 18.86
N PRO A 555 8.25 -9.60 19.69
CA PRO A 555 9.12 -9.67 20.87
C PRO A 555 10.59 -9.55 20.44
N ILE A 556 11.45 -8.98 21.30
CA ILE A 556 12.88 -8.79 21.00
C ILE A 556 13.55 -10.15 20.70
N ASP A 557 13.17 -11.19 21.45
CA ASP A 557 13.61 -12.59 21.33
C ASP A 557 13.35 -13.21 19.95
N LEU A 558 12.40 -12.64 19.18
CA LEU A 558 12.01 -13.06 17.84
C LEU A 558 12.37 -12.01 16.77
N GLY A 559 13.33 -11.14 17.04
CA GLY A 559 13.79 -10.10 16.12
C GLY A 559 12.93 -8.83 16.13
N GLY A 560 12.26 -8.53 17.24
CA GLY A 560 11.66 -7.21 17.47
C GLY A 560 12.72 -6.12 17.65
N SER A 561 12.43 -4.88 17.24
CA SER A 561 13.36 -3.76 17.42
C SER A 561 13.27 -3.20 18.84
N LEU A 562 14.42 -2.87 19.42
CA LEU A 562 14.48 -2.00 20.60
C LEU A 562 13.79 -0.65 20.29
N GLY A 563 13.27 0.01 21.33
CA GLY A 563 12.56 1.30 21.22
C GLY A 563 11.17 1.23 20.58
N ARG A 564 10.76 0.08 20.01
CA ARG A 564 9.51 -0.04 19.24
C ARG A 564 8.25 0.22 20.07
N GLU A 565 8.25 -0.12 21.34
CA GLU A 565 7.11 0.11 22.25
C GLU A 565 6.85 1.61 22.47
N ALA A 566 7.90 2.34 22.86
CA ALA A 566 7.87 3.79 23.08
C ALA A 566 7.74 4.61 21.77
N ALA A 567 8.03 4.02 20.61
CA ALA A 567 8.21 4.71 19.33
C ALA A 567 7.07 5.69 18.94
N THR A 568 5.81 5.34 19.18
CA THR A 568 4.68 6.24 18.86
C THR A 568 4.64 7.44 19.81
N GLY A 569 4.76 7.21 21.13
CA GLY A 569 4.79 8.28 22.13
C GLY A 569 6.01 9.19 21.97
N ARG A 570 7.19 8.61 21.71
CA ARG A 570 8.42 9.37 21.40
C ARG A 570 8.29 10.16 20.10
N GLY A 571 7.63 9.59 19.08
CA GLY A 571 7.29 10.28 17.83
C GLY A 571 6.38 11.49 18.05
N VAL A 572 5.31 11.34 18.84
CA VAL A 572 4.40 12.43 19.25
C VAL A 572 5.17 13.56 19.95
N VAL A 573 6.16 13.24 20.81
CA VAL A 573 7.01 14.26 21.43
C VAL A 573 7.92 14.94 20.41
N PHE A 574 8.63 14.21 19.55
CA PHE A 574 9.47 14.83 18.50
C PHE A 574 8.65 15.71 17.54
N ALA A 575 7.41 15.30 17.22
CA ALA A 575 6.47 16.07 16.42
C ALA A 575 6.04 17.36 17.14
N THR A 576 5.79 17.28 18.45
CA THR A 576 5.47 18.43 19.31
C THR A 576 6.64 19.42 19.38
N GLU A 577 7.88 18.94 19.56
CA GLU A 577 9.07 19.80 19.60
C GLU A 577 9.29 20.55 18.29
N ALA A 578 9.16 19.86 17.15
CA ALA A 578 9.29 20.47 15.83
C ALA A 578 8.24 21.58 15.61
N LEU A 579 6.98 21.36 16.05
CA LEU A 579 5.94 22.38 15.97
C LEU A 579 6.15 23.55 16.92
N LEU A 580 6.60 23.30 18.16
CA LEU A 580 6.82 24.37 19.14
C LEU A 580 8.00 25.27 18.75
N ALA A 581 9.06 24.71 18.16
CA ALA A 581 10.21 25.46 17.67
C ALA A 581 9.82 26.51 16.62
N GLU A 582 8.92 26.16 15.69
CA GLU A 582 8.34 27.08 14.69
C GLU A 582 7.56 28.26 15.28
N HIS A 583 7.24 28.23 16.58
CA HIS A 583 6.54 29.30 17.29
C HIS A 583 7.38 29.87 18.45
N GLY A 584 8.71 29.67 18.42
CA GLY A 584 9.64 30.19 19.43
C GLY A 584 9.47 29.57 20.83
N LYS A 585 8.87 28.38 20.91
CA LYS A 585 8.55 27.68 22.16
C LYS A 585 9.34 26.38 22.29
N SER A 586 9.36 25.84 23.50
CA SER A 586 9.84 24.48 23.80
C SER A 586 8.82 23.78 24.69
N ILE A 587 8.97 22.47 24.89
CA ILE A 587 8.12 21.70 25.82
C ILE A 587 8.27 22.22 27.27
N LYS A 588 9.46 22.70 27.64
CA LYS A 588 9.77 23.13 29.00
C LYS A 588 8.89 24.29 29.45
N GLY A 589 8.11 24.07 30.50
CA GLY A 589 7.23 25.07 31.11
C GLY A 589 5.84 25.24 30.47
N LEU A 590 5.52 24.53 29.38
CA LEU A 590 4.16 24.49 28.84
C LEU A 590 3.28 23.49 29.59
N THR A 591 1.96 23.72 29.54
CA THR A 591 0.94 22.85 30.13
C THR A 591 0.33 21.87 29.13
N PHE A 592 0.18 20.60 29.54
CA PHE A 592 -0.24 19.49 28.68
C PHE A 592 -1.45 18.75 29.26
N ALA A 593 -2.42 18.43 28.41
CA ALA A 593 -3.54 17.51 28.70
C ALA A 593 -3.47 16.30 27.77
N VAL A 594 -3.57 15.08 28.32
CA VAL A 594 -3.41 13.81 27.57
C VAL A 594 -4.64 12.93 27.72
N GLN A 595 -5.42 12.79 26.65
CA GLN A 595 -6.58 11.90 26.63
C GLN A 595 -6.15 10.50 26.18
N GLY A 596 -6.33 9.47 27.00
CA GLY A 596 -6.02 8.08 26.66
C GLY A 596 -4.64 7.61 27.13
N PHE A 597 -4.54 7.27 28.42
CA PHE A 597 -3.31 6.78 29.06
C PHE A 597 -2.97 5.30 28.74
N GLY A 598 -3.15 4.88 27.49
CA GLY A 598 -2.59 3.64 26.95
C GLY A 598 -1.13 3.82 26.51
N ASN A 599 -0.54 2.83 25.84
CA ASN A 599 0.88 2.83 25.44
C ASN A 599 1.35 4.14 24.78
N VAL A 600 0.55 4.74 23.90
CA VAL A 600 0.94 6.00 23.24
C VAL A 600 0.94 7.16 24.24
N GLY A 601 -0.13 7.32 25.02
CA GLY A 601 -0.30 8.43 25.96
C GLY A 601 0.61 8.36 27.18
N SER A 602 0.89 7.16 27.73
CA SER A 602 1.80 6.99 28.87
C SER A 602 3.25 7.31 28.49
N TRP A 603 3.74 6.79 27.36
CA TRP A 603 5.07 7.12 26.84
C TRP A 603 5.18 8.60 26.42
N ALA A 604 4.15 9.18 25.79
CA ALA A 604 4.14 10.60 25.46
C ALA A 604 4.22 11.47 26.73
N ALA A 605 3.33 11.25 27.71
CA ALA A 605 3.30 12.00 28.96
C ALA A 605 4.62 11.88 29.76
N LYS A 606 5.20 10.69 29.81
CA LYS A 606 6.49 10.43 30.47
C LYS A 606 7.62 11.23 29.82
N ILE A 607 7.75 11.14 28.50
CA ILE A 607 8.84 11.83 27.77
C ILE A 607 8.62 13.37 27.75
N ILE A 608 7.37 13.85 27.86
CA ILE A 608 7.06 15.27 28.09
C ILE A 608 7.55 15.73 29.47
N GLN A 609 7.28 14.96 30.54
CA GLN A 609 7.77 15.29 31.89
C GLN A 609 9.31 15.23 31.96
N GLU A 610 9.95 14.24 31.33
CA GLU A 610 11.42 14.14 31.18
C GLU A 610 12.03 15.38 30.50
N ARG A 611 11.27 16.06 29.65
CA ARG A 611 11.67 17.32 28.97
C ARG A 611 11.19 18.60 29.67
N GLY A 612 10.66 18.48 30.89
CA GLY A 612 10.21 19.61 31.72
C GLY A 612 8.87 20.21 31.30
N GLY A 613 8.07 19.49 30.50
CA GLY A 613 6.68 19.84 30.22
C GLY A 613 5.75 19.42 31.37
N LYS A 614 4.72 20.23 31.64
CA LYS A 614 3.85 20.07 32.81
C LYS A 614 2.56 19.36 32.40
N VAL A 615 2.50 18.04 32.56
CA VAL A 615 1.25 17.28 32.34
C VAL A 615 0.30 17.55 33.49
N ILE A 616 -0.78 18.29 33.23
CA ILE A 616 -1.74 18.77 34.25
C ILE A 616 -3.07 18.00 34.25
N ALA A 617 -3.37 17.24 33.19
CA ALA A 617 -4.58 16.42 33.09
C ALA A 617 -4.32 15.15 32.28
N VAL A 618 -4.84 14.01 32.76
CA VAL A 618 -4.75 12.69 32.11
C VAL A 618 -6.08 11.93 32.23
N SER A 619 -6.51 11.24 31.17
CA SER A 619 -7.69 10.35 31.22
C SER A 619 -7.48 8.98 30.57
N ASP A 620 -8.33 8.02 30.95
CA ASP A 620 -8.61 6.81 30.18
C ASP A 620 -10.04 6.29 30.48
N ILE A 621 -10.35 5.07 30.05
CA ILE A 621 -11.67 4.44 30.22
C ILE A 621 -12.12 4.30 31.69
N SER A 622 -11.19 4.34 32.65
CA SER A 622 -11.50 4.25 34.08
C SER A 622 -11.95 5.59 34.68
N GLY A 623 -11.54 6.72 34.11
CA GLY A 623 -11.77 8.07 34.63
C GLY A 623 -10.66 9.04 34.23
N ALA A 624 -10.63 10.21 34.88
CA ALA A 624 -9.65 11.26 34.61
C ALA A 624 -9.12 11.92 35.90
N VAL A 625 -7.88 12.39 35.83
CA VAL A 625 -7.12 12.99 36.93
C VAL A 625 -6.54 14.33 36.47
N LYS A 626 -6.60 15.34 37.33
CA LYS A 626 -5.97 16.65 37.15
C LYS A 626 -5.05 17.00 38.31
N ASN A 627 -3.96 17.70 38.03
CA ASN A 627 -3.17 18.40 39.03
C ASN A 627 -2.61 19.69 38.42
N PRO A 628 -3.08 20.89 38.82
CA PRO A 628 -2.57 22.17 38.34
C PRO A 628 -1.06 22.38 38.60
N ASN A 629 -0.47 21.66 39.56
CA ASN A 629 0.96 21.65 39.85
C ASN A 629 1.76 20.64 39.02
N GLY A 630 1.10 19.81 38.23
CA GLY A 630 1.69 18.74 37.43
C GLY A 630 1.50 17.37 38.09
N ILE A 631 1.19 16.36 37.29
CA ILE A 631 1.01 14.97 37.71
C ILE A 631 2.36 14.26 37.61
N ASP A 632 2.75 13.49 38.62
CA ASP A 632 3.90 12.57 38.51
C ASP A 632 3.52 11.37 37.63
N ILE A 633 3.99 11.37 36.39
CA ILE A 633 3.67 10.32 35.41
C ILE A 633 4.31 8.97 35.77
N PRO A 634 5.58 8.90 36.25
CA PRO A 634 6.13 7.65 36.83
C PRO A 634 5.31 7.06 37.98
N GLU A 635 4.65 7.86 38.82
CA GLU A 635 3.73 7.39 39.86
C GLU A 635 2.36 7.00 39.29
N LEU A 636 1.79 7.78 38.38
CA LEU A 636 0.52 7.46 37.72
C LEU A 636 0.60 6.14 36.92
N ILE A 637 1.75 5.86 36.29
CA ILE A 637 2.02 4.57 35.64
C ILE A 637 1.98 3.43 36.66
N ARG A 638 2.73 3.52 37.77
CA ARG A 638 2.74 2.51 38.84
C ARG A 638 1.35 2.31 39.49
N HIS A 639 0.59 3.38 39.68
CA HIS A 639 -0.80 3.33 40.15
C HIS A 639 -1.71 2.58 39.17
N LYS A 640 -1.59 2.88 37.87
CA LYS A 640 -2.36 2.18 36.84
C LYS A 640 -1.96 0.71 36.70
N GLU A 641 -0.67 0.38 36.78
CA GLU A 641 -0.17 -0.99 36.71
C GLU A 641 -0.66 -1.86 37.89
N SER A 642 -0.81 -1.25 39.08
CA SER A 642 -1.26 -1.96 40.29
C SER A 642 -2.78 -1.97 40.49
N THR A 643 -3.52 -0.99 39.97
CA THR A 643 -4.98 -0.87 40.17
C THR A 643 -5.82 -1.06 38.90
N CYS A 644 -5.18 -1.16 37.73
CA CYS A 644 -5.81 -1.12 36.40
C CYS A 644 -6.70 0.12 36.15
N SER A 645 -6.46 1.22 36.87
CA SER A 645 -7.34 2.40 36.93
C SER A 645 -6.54 3.69 37.17
N LEU A 646 -7.12 4.84 36.82
CA LEU A 646 -6.64 6.18 37.21
C LEU A 646 -7.40 6.73 38.43
N LYS A 647 -8.55 6.14 38.78
CA LYS A 647 -9.33 6.56 39.95
C LYS A 647 -8.53 6.36 41.24
N ASN A 648 -8.77 7.24 42.22
CA ASN A 648 -8.15 7.22 43.55
C ASN A 648 -6.62 7.38 43.56
N PHE A 649 -6.01 7.85 42.47
CA PHE A 649 -4.62 8.29 42.46
C PHE A 649 -4.42 9.44 43.46
N GLN A 650 -3.39 9.39 44.30
CA GLN A 650 -3.21 10.37 45.38
C GLN A 650 -2.49 11.66 44.94
N GLY A 651 -1.78 11.63 43.82
CA GLY A 651 -1.05 12.78 43.27
C GLY A 651 -1.88 13.73 42.40
N GLY A 652 -3.21 13.70 42.47
CA GLY A 652 -4.09 14.60 41.72
C GLY A 652 -5.58 14.42 42.05
N ASP A 653 -6.38 15.44 41.75
CA ASP A 653 -7.84 15.41 41.92
C ASP A 653 -8.52 14.62 40.80
N SER A 654 -9.66 13.99 41.09
CA SER A 654 -10.52 13.46 40.02
C SER A 654 -11.12 14.61 39.19
N MET A 655 -11.29 14.36 37.89
CA MET A 655 -12.10 15.18 36.99
C MET A 655 -13.02 14.30 36.15
N ASP A 656 -13.97 14.91 35.43
CA ASP A 656 -14.71 14.16 34.41
C ASP A 656 -13.85 13.94 33.16
N ALA A 657 -14.06 12.82 32.46
CA ALA A 657 -13.31 12.48 31.26
C ALA A 657 -13.67 13.38 30.06
N ASN A 658 -14.90 13.89 30.00
CA ASN A 658 -15.34 14.78 28.93
C ASN A 658 -14.77 16.20 29.10
N GLU A 659 -14.64 16.67 30.35
CA GLU A 659 -13.99 17.95 30.68
C GLU A 659 -12.54 18.05 30.20
N LEU A 660 -11.82 16.93 30.01
CA LEU A 660 -10.39 16.95 29.67
C LEU A 660 -10.11 17.56 28.29
N LEU A 661 -10.98 17.32 27.30
CA LEU A 661 -10.79 17.85 25.93
C LEU A 661 -10.97 19.38 25.86
N VAL A 662 -11.72 19.95 26.80
CA VAL A 662 -11.98 21.40 26.92
C VAL A 662 -11.20 22.04 28.08
N HIS A 663 -10.30 21.27 28.71
CA HIS A 663 -9.52 21.74 29.85
C HIS A 663 -8.48 22.79 29.43
N GLU A 664 -8.15 23.68 30.36
CA GLU A 664 -7.24 24.79 30.10
C GLU A 664 -5.79 24.33 30.09
N CYS A 665 -5.17 24.33 28.92
CA CYS A 665 -3.80 23.89 28.68
C CYS A 665 -3.19 24.63 27.47
N ASP A 666 -1.88 24.51 27.27
CA ASP A 666 -1.23 24.99 26.04
C ASP A 666 -1.35 23.96 24.91
N VAL A 667 -1.21 22.67 25.25
CA VAL A 667 -1.13 21.55 24.31
C VAL A 667 -2.08 20.42 24.73
N LEU A 668 -3.00 20.04 23.85
CA LEU A 668 -3.88 18.88 24.01
C LEU A 668 -3.38 17.71 23.14
N ILE A 669 -3.33 16.51 23.69
CA ILE A 669 -2.85 15.31 22.98
C ILE A 669 -3.91 14.19 23.05
N PRO A 670 -4.83 14.09 22.06
CA PRO A 670 -5.76 12.97 21.96
C PRO A 670 -5.04 11.69 21.52
N CYS A 671 -4.99 10.69 22.41
CA CYS A 671 -4.31 9.40 22.27
C CYS A 671 -5.27 8.19 22.32
N ALA A 672 -6.59 8.39 22.46
CA ALA A 672 -7.57 7.32 22.67
C ALA A 672 -8.26 6.86 21.37
N LEU A 673 -9.34 7.55 20.97
CA LEU A 673 -10.25 7.17 19.89
C LEU A 673 -10.31 8.25 18.79
N GLY A 674 -10.88 7.89 17.64
CA GLY A 674 -11.25 8.82 16.58
C GLY A 674 -12.52 9.62 16.91
N GLY A 675 -12.75 10.75 16.22
CA GLY A 675 -13.99 11.54 16.34
C GLY A 675 -14.24 12.20 17.70
N VAL A 676 -13.25 12.19 18.60
CA VAL A 676 -13.35 12.73 19.96
C VAL A 676 -13.38 14.26 19.99
N LEU A 677 -12.80 14.91 18.98
CA LEU A 677 -12.90 16.35 18.73
C LEU A 677 -13.83 16.56 17.54
N ASN A 678 -15.04 17.04 17.81
CA ASN A 678 -16.15 17.09 16.86
C ASN A 678 -16.88 18.44 16.94
N ARG A 679 -17.96 18.61 16.17
CA ARG A 679 -18.71 19.88 16.09
C ARG A 679 -19.20 20.37 17.47
N GLU A 680 -19.50 19.45 18.39
CA GLU A 680 -20.13 19.77 19.68
C GLU A 680 -19.13 20.38 20.68
N ASN A 681 -17.86 19.92 20.67
CA ASN A 681 -16.86 20.35 21.66
C ASN A 681 -15.72 21.23 21.11
N ALA A 682 -15.49 21.28 19.78
CA ALA A 682 -14.42 22.08 19.17
C ALA A 682 -14.52 23.58 19.49
N ALA A 683 -15.73 24.09 19.73
CA ALA A 683 -15.99 25.46 20.16
C ALA A 683 -15.36 25.79 21.52
N ASP A 684 -15.29 24.82 22.45
CA ASP A 684 -14.86 25.02 23.84
C ASP A 684 -13.41 24.62 24.11
N VAL A 685 -12.73 23.92 23.18
CA VAL A 685 -11.31 23.56 23.31
C VAL A 685 -10.44 24.80 23.57
N LYS A 686 -9.75 24.84 24.71
CA LYS A 686 -8.89 25.96 25.13
C LYS A 686 -7.42 25.84 24.68
N ALA A 687 -7.01 24.66 24.22
CA ALA A 687 -5.63 24.39 23.82
C ALA A 687 -5.20 25.27 22.65
N LYS A 688 -3.93 25.72 22.65
CA LYS A 688 -3.34 26.50 21.55
C LYS A 688 -2.81 25.57 20.44
N PHE A 689 -2.40 24.36 20.85
CA PHE A 689 -1.90 23.30 19.98
C PHE A 689 -2.67 22.00 20.24
N ILE A 690 -2.92 21.22 19.19
CA ILE A 690 -3.46 19.86 19.28
C ILE A 690 -2.52 18.92 18.55
N ILE A 691 -2.10 17.85 19.22
CA ILE A 691 -1.13 16.87 18.67
C ILE A 691 -1.83 15.50 18.54
N GLU A 692 -2.15 15.10 17.31
CA GLU A 692 -2.96 13.90 17.07
C GLU A 692 -2.16 12.60 17.23
N ALA A 693 -2.21 12.02 18.43
CA ALA A 693 -1.54 10.78 18.76
C ALA A 693 -2.38 9.53 18.41
N ALA A 694 -3.72 9.63 18.51
CA ALA A 694 -4.67 8.69 17.91
C ALA A 694 -4.72 8.87 16.37
N ASN A 695 -5.45 8.00 15.68
CA ASN A 695 -5.81 8.22 14.26
C ASN A 695 -7.15 8.98 14.22
N HIS A 696 -7.29 9.91 13.27
CA HIS A 696 -8.49 10.72 13.05
C HIS A 696 -9.25 11.19 14.33
N PRO A 697 -8.59 11.73 15.37
CA PRO A 697 -9.27 12.19 16.58
C PRO A 697 -10.12 13.45 16.34
N THR A 698 -9.83 14.22 15.28
CA THR A 698 -10.53 15.45 14.92
C THR A 698 -11.35 15.26 13.65
N ASP A 699 -12.66 15.50 13.72
CA ASP A 699 -13.54 15.50 12.56
C ASP A 699 -13.26 16.70 11.64
N PRO A 700 -13.52 16.60 10.32
CA PRO A 700 -13.34 17.70 9.37
C PRO A 700 -14.08 19.00 9.76
N GLU A 701 -15.18 18.89 10.52
CA GLU A 701 -15.97 20.04 10.99
C GLU A 701 -15.35 20.69 12.25
N ALA A 702 -14.75 19.90 13.13
CA ALA A 702 -13.96 20.40 14.24
C ALA A 702 -12.69 21.10 13.73
N ASP A 703 -12.04 20.53 12.73
CA ASP A 703 -10.87 21.11 12.03
C ASP A 703 -11.18 22.54 11.55
N GLU A 704 -12.36 22.75 10.94
CA GLU A 704 -12.83 24.07 10.51
C GLU A 704 -13.07 25.05 11.68
N ILE A 705 -13.60 24.58 12.82
CA ILE A 705 -13.87 25.42 14.00
C ILE A 705 -12.56 25.79 14.70
N LEU A 706 -11.64 24.83 14.85
CA LEU A 706 -10.33 24.99 15.46
C LEU A 706 -9.45 25.94 14.65
N ALA A 707 -9.45 25.81 13.31
CA ALA A 707 -8.76 26.74 12.42
C ALA A 707 -9.30 28.18 12.55
N LYS A 708 -10.63 28.36 12.59
CA LYS A 708 -11.26 29.68 12.80
C LYS A 708 -10.93 30.30 14.17
N LYS A 709 -10.60 29.47 15.17
CA LYS A 709 -10.12 29.89 16.50
C LYS A 709 -8.60 30.12 16.57
N GLY A 710 -7.85 29.86 15.50
CA GLY A 710 -6.39 29.96 15.49
C GLY A 710 -5.67 28.83 16.24
N VAL A 711 -6.35 27.70 16.50
CA VAL A 711 -5.75 26.52 17.15
C VAL A 711 -4.96 25.73 16.12
N VAL A 712 -3.70 25.41 16.42
CA VAL A 712 -2.80 24.72 15.48
C VAL A 712 -2.86 23.20 15.70
N VAL A 713 -3.47 22.49 14.75
CA VAL A 713 -3.60 21.02 14.77
C VAL A 713 -2.45 20.37 13.99
N LEU A 714 -1.72 19.46 14.63
CA LEU A 714 -0.65 18.65 14.03
C LEU A 714 -1.21 17.27 13.66
N PRO A 715 -1.27 16.91 12.36
CA PRO A 715 -2.11 15.82 11.88
C PRO A 715 -1.56 14.44 12.21
N ASP A 716 -2.47 13.50 12.45
CA ASP A 716 -2.22 12.11 12.83
C ASP A 716 -1.25 11.35 11.89
N ILE A 717 -1.41 11.53 10.57
CA ILE A 717 -0.53 10.96 9.53
C ILE A 717 0.92 11.42 9.60
N TYR A 718 1.22 12.46 10.39
CA TYR A 718 2.57 12.83 10.80
C TYR A 718 2.83 12.52 12.28
N ALA A 719 2.02 13.06 13.20
CA ALA A 719 2.33 13.10 14.63
C ALA A 719 2.49 11.71 15.25
N ASN A 720 1.68 10.71 14.86
CA ASN A 720 1.79 9.34 15.36
C ASN A 720 2.66 8.41 14.48
N SER A 721 3.28 8.94 13.41
CA SER A 721 4.03 8.13 12.43
C SER A 721 5.29 7.45 12.99
N GLY A 722 5.81 7.88 14.14
CA GLY A 722 6.98 7.26 14.77
C GLY A 722 6.85 5.74 15.00
N GLY A 723 5.63 5.24 15.28
CA GLY A 723 5.37 3.81 15.41
C GLY A 723 5.54 3.01 14.11
N VAL A 724 5.17 3.56 12.96
CA VAL A 724 5.43 2.92 11.66
C VAL A 724 6.89 3.10 11.22
N THR A 725 7.51 4.22 11.57
CA THR A 725 8.94 4.48 11.32
C THR A 725 9.86 3.48 12.04
N VAL A 726 9.64 3.18 13.32
CA VAL A 726 10.42 2.12 14.00
C VAL A 726 10.01 0.71 13.55
N SER A 727 8.77 0.50 13.09
CA SER A 727 8.40 -0.75 12.41
C SER A 727 9.17 -0.93 11.08
N TYR A 728 9.47 0.16 10.35
CA TYR A 728 10.36 0.12 9.20
C TYR A 728 11.79 -0.23 9.61
N PHE A 729 12.32 0.37 10.68
CA PHE A 729 13.67 0.01 11.17
C PHE A 729 13.76 -1.46 11.64
N GLU A 730 12.71 -2.01 12.26
CA GLU A 730 12.65 -3.45 12.61
C GLU A 730 12.75 -4.35 11.38
N TRP A 731 11.98 -4.03 10.33
CA TRP A 731 12.05 -4.73 9.04
C TRP A 731 13.45 -4.62 8.42
N VAL A 732 14.07 -3.42 8.41
CA VAL A 732 15.45 -3.22 7.92
C VAL A 732 16.45 -4.09 8.69
N GLN A 733 16.37 -4.10 10.03
CA GLN A 733 17.23 -4.95 10.87
C GLN A 733 17.04 -6.44 10.57
N ASN A 734 15.81 -6.89 10.34
CA ASN A 734 15.50 -8.28 10.00
C ASN A 734 15.95 -8.67 8.57
N ILE A 735 15.88 -7.75 7.59
CA ILE A 735 16.45 -7.92 6.25
C ILE A 735 17.98 -8.02 6.32
N GLN A 736 18.61 -7.22 7.18
CA GLN A 736 20.07 -7.19 7.36
C GLN A 736 20.60 -8.37 8.20
N GLY A 737 19.74 -9.03 8.99
CA GLY A 737 20.16 -10.01 10.01
C GLY A 737 20.97 -9.38 11.15
N PHE A 738 20.79 -8.09 11.41
CA PHE A 738 21.57 -7.32 12.37
C PHE A 738 20.68 -6.30 13.11
N MET A 739 20.63 -6.40 14.43
CA MET A 739 19.80 -5.54 15.29
C MET A 739 20.61 -4.31 15.74
N TRP A 740 19.93 -3.18 15.94
CA TRP A 740 20.51 -1.91 16.39
C TRP A 740 20.25 -1.68 17.89
N ASP A 741 21.05 -0.85 18.53
CA ASP A 741 20.78 -0.39 19.90
C ASP A 741 19.66 0.67 19.96
N GLU A 742 19.13 0.93 21.16
CA GLU A 742 18.01 1.87 21.31
C GLU A 742 18.41 3.34 21.04
N GLU A 743 19.66 3.74 21.26
CA GLU A 743 20.10 5.11 20.96
C GLU A 743 20.10 5.34 19.45
N GLN A 744 20.67 4.41 18.68
CA GLN A 744 20.66 4.42 17.22
C GLN A 744 19.22 4.45 16.68
N VAL A 745 18.32 3.62 17.22
CA VAL A 745 16.89 3.63 16.83
C VAL A 745 16.23 4.98 17.14
N ASN A 746 16.39 5.51 18.35
CA ASN A 746 15.76 6.76 18.78
C ASN A 746 16.29 7.98 18.01
N LYS A 747 17.60 8.03 17.75
CA LYS A 747 18.26 9.08 16.97
C LYS A 747 17.86 9.04 15.49
N THR A 748 17.77 7.84 14.91
CA THR A 748 17.31 7.67 13.53
C THR A 748 15.82 8.03 13.41
N LEU A 749 15.00 7.69 14.40
CA LEU A 749 13.59 8.11 14.47
C LEU A 749 13.48 9.64 14.48
N GLN A 750 14.25 10.34 15.33
CA GLN A 750 14.24 11.80 15.40
C GLN A 750 14.56 12.42 14.03
N ASN A 751 15.62 11.95 13.36
CA ASN A 751 16.01 12.44 12.03
C ASN A 751 14.90 12.27 10.98
N TYR A 752 14.19 11.12 10.98
CA TYR A 752 13.06 10.90 10.07
C TYR A 752 11.88 11.83 10.38
N MET A 753 11.52 11.99 11.65
CA MET A 753 10.43 12.88 12.07
C MET A 753 10.72 14.35 11.70
N THR A 754 11.89 14.87 12.04
CA THR A 754 12.29 16.24 11.72
C THR A 754 12.31 16.51 10.21
N ARG A 755 12.81 15.57 9.40
CA ARG A 755 12.77 15.68 7.93
C ARG A 755 11.35 15.66 7.38
N ALA A 756 10.49 14.77 7.89
CA ALA A 756 9.08 14.72 7.48
C ALA A 756 8.35 16.04 7.80
N PHE A 757 8.56 16.62 9.00
CA PHE A 757 8.00 17.91 9.36
C PHE A 757 8.45 19.06 8.44
N HIS A 758 9.74 19.13 8.12
CA HIS A 758 10.26 20.13 7.19
C HIS A 758 9.59 20.00 5.80
N ASN A 759 9.43 18.78 5.29
CA ASN A 759 8.74 18.55 4.02
C ASN A 759 7.25 18.94 4.06
N ILE A 760 6.56 18.73 5.19
CA ILE A 760 5.17 19.19 5.40
C ILE A 760 5.13 20.73 5.38
N LYS A 761 6.06 21.39 6.08
CA LYS A 761 6.17 22.86 6.10
C LYS A 761 6.37 23.46 4.71
N VAL A 762 7.23 22.85 3.88
CA VAL A 762 7.43 23.26 2.48
C VAL A 762 6.14 23.10 1.67
N MET A 763 5.38 22.01 1.84
CA MET A 763 4.09 21.84 1.16
C MET A 763 3.04 22.87 1.63
N CYS A 764 2.96 23.15 2.94
CA CYS A 764 2.10 24.22 3.47
C CYS A 764 2.42 25.60 2.86
N GLN A 765 3.70 25.93 2.71
CA GLN A 765 4.16 27.19 2.10
C GLN A 765 3.91 27.24 0.60
N THR A 766 4.07 26.12 -0.11
CA THR A 766 3.90 26.03 -1.57
C THR A 766 2.43 26.14 -1.99
N HIS A 767 1.50 25.69 -1.14
CA HIS A 767 0.07 25.56 -1.46
C HIS A 767 -0.85 26.41 -0.56
N ASP A 768 -0.29 27.34 0.24
CA ASP A 768 -0.99 28.16 1.24
C ASP A 768 -2.05 27.39 2.06
N CYS A 769 -1.62 26.29 2.70
CA CYS A 769 -2.55 25.35 3.35
C CYS A 769 -2.11 24.91 4.75
N ASN A 770 -3.09 24.48 5.56
CA ASN A 770 -2.88 24.08 6.95
C ASN A 770 -2.02 22.80 7.06
N LEU A 771 -1.53 22.48 8.26
CA LEU A 771 -0.63 21.34 8.49
C LEU A 771 -1.23 19.99 8.05
N ARG A 772 -2.56 19.79 8.20
CA ARG A 772 -3.25 18.58 7.72
C ARG A 772 -3.18 18.48 6.20
N MET A 773 -3.51 19.55 5.48
CA MET A 773 -3.44 19.58 4.02
C MET A 773 -1.99 19.53 3.51
N GLY A 774 -1.02 20.15 4.18
CA GLY A 774 0.40 19.99 3.86
C GLY A 774 0.89 18.54 3.99
N ALA A 775 0.42 17.81 4.99
CA ALA A 775 0.74 16.39 5.17
C ALA A 775 0.01 15.50 4.14
N PHE A 776 -1.28 15.70 3.90
CA PHE A 776 -2.02 14.94 2.88
C PHE A 776 -1.47 15.21 1.47
N THR A 777 -1.17 16.46 1.12
CA THR A 777 -0.58 16.81 -0.19
C THR A 777 0.84 16.24 -0.34
N LEU A 778 1.68 16.27 0.71
CA LEU A 778 2.99 15.59 0.70
C LEU A 778 2.83 14.08 0.42
N GLY A 779 1.90 13.43 1.11
CA GLY A 779 1.63 12.00 0.97
C GLY A 779 1.12 11.64 -0.43
N VAL A 780 0.05 12.28 -0.87
CA VAL A 780 -0.58 12.05 -2.19
C VAL A 780 0.39 12.34 -3.33
N ASN A 781 1.13 13.46 -3.30
CA ASN A 781 2.13 13.81 -4.32
C ASN A 781 3.23 12.73 -4.42
N ARG A 782 3.74 12.25 -3.28
CA ARG A 782 4.78 11.20 -3.25
C ARG A 782 4.29 9.86 -3.81
N VAL A 783 3.04 9.50 -3.60
CA VAL A 783 2.45 8.27 -4.16
C VAL A 783 2.14 8.47 -5.64
N ALA A 784 1.45 9.55 -6.02
CA ALA A 784 1.13 9.89 -7.40
C ALA A 784 2.38 9.90 -8.30
N ARG A 785 3.47 10.54 -7.85
CA ARG A 785 4.77 10.51 -8.56
C ARG A 785 5.34 9.10 -8.72
N ALA A 786 5.20 8.24 -7.72
CA ALA A 786 5.66 6.85 -7.80
C ALA A 786 4.81 6.02 -8.78
N THR A 787 3.49 6.22 -8.79
CA THR A 787 2.57 5.62 -9.78
C THR A 787 2.91 6.06 -11.20
N LEU A 788 3.03 7.38 -11.42
CA LEU A 788 3.36 7.96 -12.72
C LEU A 788 4.74 7.51 -13.25
N LEU A 789 5.73 7.32 -12.38
CA LEU A 789 7.07 6.83 -12.75
C LEU A 789 7.12 5.32 -12.99
N ARG A 790 6.14 4.54 -12.53
CA ARG A 790 5.97 3.12 -12.89
C ARG A 790 5.15 2.93 -14.17
N GLY A 791 4.24 3.84 -14.48
CA GLY A 791 3.28 3.71 -15.57
C GLY A 791 2.08 2.81 -15.21
N TRP A 792 1.31 2.43 -16.23
CA TRP A 792 0.09 1.63 -16.11
C TRP A 792 0.08 0.38 -17.01
N GLU A 793 1.18 0.08 -17.69
CA GLU A 793 1.36 -1.17 -18.43
C GLU A 793 1.75 -2.28 -17.43
N ALA A 794 1.15 -3.46 -17.57
CA ALA A 794 1.11 -4.52 -16.56
C ALA A 794 1.82 -5.82 -17.00
#